data_AF-A0A163LNC3-F1
#
_entry.id   AF-A0A163LNC3-F1
#
_cell.length_a   1.000
_cell.length_b   1.000
_cell.length_c   1.000
_cell.angle_alpha   90.00
_cell.angle_beta   90.00
_cell.angle_gamma   90.00
#
_symmetry.space_group_name_H-M   'P 1'
#
loop_
_entity.id
_entity.type
_entity.pdbx_description
1 polymer ?
#
loop_
_entity_poly.entity_id
_entity_poly.type
_entity_poly.pdbx_seq_one_letter_code
_entity_poly.pdbx_strand_id
1 'polypeptide(L)'
;MSFIDLAVDTITQQSTGPVSSFADECPATITCPRSDFEVFVTTEQRRTLCTFWDQTETLSRRRNKVFLQRFGNHDGTPYQDAVNDNGNGDNYATSEDQVPQQAGGRRGRPSLKLICHRSRPSRVAKNINRRFDPIGCSCGAYIKIRSTESDPSMVTITYNWQHDGHTPGSVRDMASSPISAGARNALGRLIENKMDWRSIKHMIRSDQGTLGNIMNSGAPLPESMRIDYNAVYYAMAKRMEKLANLDKNLASSLDLWKKKITDDGGHCFTRDLDSINSGMGVFVFGFCTAWQLTVLNQSKLVCMDSTHDTCIWKSRGKCYLYTLVARSSVTGKGVPVCFMLTNSEVMPPIEFWLKWVRDDLNYTPQRVMIDNSATEMGAIRNTFGDQCGILVCHWHILKSWKQNVVKKVKPTLAASRRLSSGEVKAHRDLAMVTLMKIMAAPTEDEFEERYQDLQAFVTEHDDWDATELLVYFDRTYLDKKETWCTAWRNKATLIYSGLIWSHLVSFGLIWSHLVSFGLNNYNIDTNNYIESWHRSLKENYLANLRSQRVDVLVYILYDMAIPDFMADHIRTVNLFQSGVLSAAEKQRKRLAYNIDVIHAASMIHSHTANELQVRSFDHNNDNSYTITINEETNTMISCSCPDAIRSGALCKHMFLVNRMERIGFPETANHQEEAPHQQQQQDTQPQPQPVLSDSMTSTYYTRVSTNLNRLSDLWASLQQNDFDDRAIPHLDHVAESLNVHWSTVTQNKTTNLQLRNRQRRF
;
A
#
# COMPACT_ATOMS: atom_id res chain seq x y z
N MET A 1 -11.05 -6.98 -33.68
CA MET A 1 -10.68 -5.96 -32.68
C MET A 1 -11.14 -6.42 -31.33
N SER A 2 -10.29 -6.27 -30.32
CA SER A 2 -10.65 -6.34 -28.91
C SER A 2 -11.48 -5.12 -28.49
N PHE A 3 -12.06 -5.16 -27.28
CA PHE A 3 -12.71 -3.98 -26.68
C PHE A 3 -11.73 -2.82 -26.41
N ILE A 4 -10.43 -3.12 -26.30
CA ILE A 4 -9.36 -2.13 -26.11
C ILE A 4 -9.08 -1.43 -27.44
N ASP A 5 -8.87 -2.18 -28.53
CA ASP A 5 -8.58 -1.62 -29.86
C ASP A 5 -9.72 -0.67 -30.29
N LEU A 6 -10.98 -1.11 -30.15
CA LEU A 6 -12.16 -0.32 -30.48
C LEU A 6 -12.26 0.98 -29.65
N ALA A 7 -11.78 0.97 -28.41
CA ALA A 7 -11.75 2.15 -27.55
C ALA A 7 -10.58 3.10 -27.92
N VAL A 8 -9.41 2.57 -28.28
CA VAL A 8 -8.29 3.37 -28.79
C VAL A 8 -8.69 4.03 -30.12
N ASP A 9 -9.27 3.29 -31.06
CA ASP A 9 -9.76 3.80 -32.34
C ASP A 9 -10.82 4.90 -32.19
N THR A 10 -11.77 4.73 -31.24
CA THR A 10 -12.78 5.76 -30.92
C THR A 10 -12.15 7.09 -30.45
N ILE A 11 -10.92 7.05 -29.91
CA ILE A 11 -10.15 8.19 -29.43
C ILE A 11 -9.22 8.77 -30.52
N THR A 12 -8.62 7.93 -31.36
CA THR A 12 -7.61 8.35 -32.36
C THR A 12 -8.21 8.79 -33.69
N GLN A 13 -9.36 8.24 -34.10
CA GLN A 13 -9.96 8.52 -35.41
C GLN A 13 -10.71 9.87 -35.49
N GLN A 14 -11.10 10.47 -34.37
CA GLN A 14 -11.73 11.80 -34.35
C GLN A 14 -10.64 12.89 -34.47
N SER A 15 -10.81 13.83 -35.39
CA SER A 15 -9.85 14.93 -35.63
C SER A 15 -10.53 16.21 -36.14
N THR A 16 -9.84 17.35 -36.06
CA THR A 16 -10.36 18.65 -36.54
C THR A 16 -10.50 18.67 -38.06
N GLY A 17 -11.66 19.09 -38.58
CA GLY A 17 -11.87 19.19 -40.02
C GLY A 17 -13.06 20.07 -40.39
N PRO A 18 -13.27 20.32 -41.70
CA PRO A 18 -14.48 20.98 -42.20
C PRO A 18 -15.68 20.07 -41.96
N VAL A 19 -16.71 20.60 -41.27
CA VAL A 19 -17.96 19.90 -41.01
C VAL A 19 -18.94 20.19 -42.15
N SER A 20 -19.45 19.16 -42.80
CA SER A 20 -20.48 19.31 -43.84
C SER A 20 -21.79 19.86 -43.27
N SER A 21 -22.54 20.58 -44.09
CA SER A 21 -23.95 20.88 -43.83
C SER A 21 -24.72 19.60 -43.49
N PHE A 22 -25.71 19.73 -42.61
CA PHE A 22 -26.56 18.62 -42.18
C PHE A 22 -27.61 18.27 -43.26
N ALA A 23 -28.18 19.30 -43.88
CA ALA A 23 -29.12 19.26 -44.99
C ALA A 23 -29.02 20.61 -45.73
N ASP A 24 -29.72 20.77 -46.86
CA ASP A 24 -29.76 22.04 -47.58
C ASP A 24 -30.61 23.10 -46.85
N GLU A 25 -31.65 22.67 -46.12
CA GLU A 25 -32.53 23.52 -45.33
C GLU A 25 -32.10 23.61 -43.85
N CYS A 26 -32.24 24.79 -43.23
CA CYS A 26 -32.02 25.00 -41.80
C CYS A 26 -33.13 25.89 -41.20
N PRO A 27 -33.82 25.47 -40.11
CA PRO A 27 -33.68 24.22 -39.39
C PRO A 27 -34.32 23.02 -40.13
N ALA A 28 -33.56 21.94 -40.29
CA ALA A 28 -34.08 20.69 -40.86
C ALA A 28 -35.08 20.02 -39.89
N THR A 29 -36.04 19.26 -40.39
CA THR A 29 -36.96 18.46 -39.56
C THR A 29 -37.07 17.03 -40.08
N ILE A 30 -36.87 16.06 -39.18
CA ILE A 30 -36.90 14.61 -39.44
C ILE A 30 -37.88 13.96 -38.45
N THR A 31 -38.52 12.85 -38.82
CA THR A 31 -39.27 12.01 -37.89
C THR A 31 -38.68 10.60 -37.90
N CYS A 32 -38.36 10.05 -36.72
CA CYS A 32 -37.67 8.77 -36.55
C CYS A 32 -38.23 7.99 -35.35
N PRO A 33 -37.89 6.69 -35.20
CA PRO A 33 -38.15 5.95 -33.98
C PRO A 33 -37.56 6.63 -32.74
N ARG A 34 -38.22 6.47 -31.60
CA ARG A 34 -37.85 7.11 -30.33
C ARG A 34 -36.50 6.64 -29.75
N SER A 35 -36.09 5.42 -30.10
CA SER A 35 -34.76 4.84 -29.86
C SER A 35 -33.65 5.62 -30.56
N ASP A 36 -33.91 6.07 -31.77
CA ASP A 36 -32.87 6.53 -32.69
C ASP A 36 -32.44 7.96 -32.38
N PHE A 37 -33.15 8.65 -31.48
CA PHE A 37 -32.79 9.98 -31.00
C PHE A 37 -31.40 10.02 -30.34
N GLU A 38 -31.06 9.06 -29.47
CA GLU A 38 -29.74 9.09 -28.81
C GLU A 38 -28.61 8.76 -29.78
N VAL A 39 -28.90 7.90 -30.77
CA VAL A 39 -28.02 7.62 -31.92
C VAL A 39 -27.82 8.89 -32.76
N PHE A 40 -28.88 9.62 -33.07
CA PHE A 40 -28.86 10.89 -33.79
C PHE A 40 -27.97 11.92 -33.08
N VAL A 41 -28.21 12.20 -31.80
CA VAL A 41 -27.42 13.18 -31.05
C VAL A 41 -25.97 12.74 -30.93
N THR A 42 -25.71 11.45 -30.66
CA THR A 42 -24.33 10.92 -30.59
C THR A 42 -23.61 11.04 -31.93
N THR A 43 -24.32 10.84 -33.05
CA THR A 43 -23.76 10.96 -34.41
C THR A 43 -23.46 12.41 -34.75
N GLU A 44 -24.36 13.34 -34.45
CA GLU A 44 -24.15 14.77 -34.71
C GLU A 44 -23.04 15.36 -33.83
N GLN A 45 -22.96 14.97 -32.55
CA GLN A 45 -21.87 15.36 -31.66
C GLN A 45 -20.51 14.83 -32.13
N ARG A 46 -20.47 13.69 -32.85
CA ARG A 46 -19.25 13.19 -33.53
C ARG A 46 -18.95 13.99 -34.80
N ARG A 47 -19.92 14.19 -35.71
CA ARG A 47 -19.66 14.91 -36.99
C ARG A 47 -19.24 16.36 -36.76
N THR A 48 -19.81 17.03 -35.75
CA THR A 48 -19.54 18.45 -35.45
C THR A 48 -18.40 18.68 -34.45
N LEU A 49 -17.97 17.65 -33.71
CA LEU A 49 -17.22 17.76 -32.44
C LEU A 49 -17.86 18.70 -31.38
N CYS A 50 -19.11 19.13 -31.59
CA CYS A 50 -19.78 20.11 -30.75
C CYS A 50 -20.67 19.42 -29.71
N THR A 51 -20.59 19.82 -28.44
CA THR A 51 -21.45 19.26 -27.38
C THR A 51 -22.78 20.00 -27.31
N PHE A 52 -23.88 19.27 -27.20
CA PHE A 52 -25.21 19.85 -26.95
C PHE A 52 -25.67 19.58 -25.51
N TRP A 53 -26.33 20.55 -24.89
CA TRP A 53 -26.73 20.58 -23.46
C TRP A 53 -28.24 20.76 -23.32
N ASP A 54 -28.87 20.11 -22.34
CA ASP A 54 -30.31 20.22 -22.09
C ASP A 54 -30.73 21.61 -21.56
N GLN A 55 -31.70 22.24 -22.23
CA GLN A 55 -32.35 23.49 -21.86
C GLN A 55 -33.83 23.31 -21.45
N THR A 56 -34.28 22.08 -21.18
CA THR A 56 -35.71 21.77 -20.97
C THR A 56 -36.23 22.31 -19.64
N GLU A 57 -37.24 23.18 -19.73
CA GLU A 57 -37.87 23.85 -18.58
C GLU A 57 -38.51 22.89 -17.57
N THR A 58 -38.62 23.33 -16.31
CA THR A 58 -39.12 22.53 -15.18
C THR A 58 -40.52 21.94 -15.39
N LEU A 59 -41.42 22.68 -16.06
CA LEU A 59 -42.76 22.19 -16.40
C LEU A 59 -42.72 21.09 -17.47
N SER A 60 -41.85 21.25 -18.48
CA SER A 60 -41.62 20.23 -19.51
C SER A 60 -40.93 18.99 -18.93
N ARG A 61 -40.01 19.15 -17.96
CA ARG A 61 -39.43 18.02 -17.20
C ARG A 61 -40.49 17.24 -16.41
N ARG A 62 -41.42 17.92 -15.72
CA ARG A 62 -42.55 17.26 -15.03
C ARG A 62 -43.47 16.52 -16.01
N ARG A 63 -43.71 17.04 -17.21
CA ARG A 63 -44.50 16.36 -18.26
C ARG A 63 -43.75 15.17 -18.88
N ASN A 64 -42.44 15.28 -19.10
CA ASN A 64 -41.61 14.16 -19.53
C ASN A 64 -41.69 13.02 -18.51
N LYS A 65 -41.64 13.28 -17.20
CA LYS A 65 -41.76 12.25 -16.16
C LYS A 65 -43.04 11.40 -16.32
N VAL A 66 -44.21 12.04 -16.39
CA VAL A 66 -45.51 11.34 -16.56
C VAL A 66 -45.59 10.58 -17.90
N PHE A 67 -44.95 11.09 -18.95
CA PHE A 67 -44.89 10.42 -20.26
C PHE A 67 -43.94 9.21 -20.25
N LEU A 68 -42.76 9.33 -19.62
CA LEU A 68 -41.79 8.25 -19.45
C LEU A 68 -42.37 7.11 -18.59
N GLN A 69 -43.05 7.44 -17.49
CA GLN A 69 -43.77 6.47 -16.65
C GLN A 69 -44.79 5.63 -17.45
N ARG A 70 -45.45 6.21 -18.46
CA ARG A 70 -46.49 5.54 -19.26
C ARG A 70 -45.96 4.81 -20.50
N PHE A 71 -44.83 5.24 -21.07
CA PHE A 71 -44.33 4.78 -22.37
C PHE A 71 -42.85 4.37 -22.35
N GLY A 72 -42.27 4.12 -21.18
CA GLY A 72 -40.86 3.77 -21.01
C GLY A 72 -39.88 4.90 -21.33
N ASN A 73 -38.60 4.60 -21.12
CA ASN A 73 -37.45 5.40 -21.53
C ASN A 73 -37.30 5.43 -23.07
N HIS A 74 -36.35 6.23 -23.55
CA HIS A 74 -36.08 6.35 -24.99
C HIS A 74 -35.37 5.10 -25.56
N ASP A 75 -34.62 4.36 -24.73
CA ASP A 75 -34.00 3.08 -25.05
C ASP A 75 -34.96 1.86 -24.96
N GLY A 76 -36.24 2.09 -24.66
CA GLY A 76 -37.25 1.05 -24.48
C GLY A 76 -37.29 0.41 -23.07
N THR A 77 -36.41 0.81 -22.15
CA THR A 77 -36.45 0.28 -20.77
C THR A 77 -37.61 0.88 -19.95
N PRO A 78 -38.13 0.19 -18.91
CA PRO A 78 -39.13 0.77 -18.01
C PRO A 78 -38.56 2.01 -17.28
N TYR A 79 -39.30 3.12 -17.29
CA TYR A 79 -38.90 4.31 -16.54
C TYR A 79 -39.13 4.08 -15.04
N GLN A 80 -38.04 3.97 -14.28
CA GLN A 80 -38.08 3.94 -12.83
C GLN A 80 -38.00 5.36 -12.26
N ASP A 81 -38.90 5.66 -11.33
CA ASP A 81 -38.82 6.85 -10.51
C ASP A 81 -37.56 6.80 -9.64
N ALA A 82 -36.66 7.78 -9.79
CA ALA A 82 -35.63 8.00 -8.78
C ALA A 82 -36.31 8.40 -7.46
N VAL A 83 -36.21 7.53 -6.45
CA VAL A 83 -36.78 7.78 -5.12
C VAL A 83 -36.24 9.10 -4.57
N ASN A 84 -37.15 10.04 -4.33
CA ASN A 84 -36.85 11.36 -3.77
C ASN A 84 -36.68 11.25 -2.25
N ASP A 85 -35.54 10.73 -1.79
CA ASP A 85 -35.17 10.78 -0.37
C ASP A 85 -34.59 12.17 0.02
N ASN A 86 -35.33 13.22 -0.35
CA ASN A 86 -35.12 14.59 0.12
C ASN A 86 -36.22 14.86 1.16
N GLY A 87 -35.90 14.69 2.44
CA GLY A 87 -36.81 14.93 3.56
C GLY A 87 -37.15 16.42 3.77
N ASN A 88 -37.85 17.03 2.80
CA ASN A 88 -38.38 18.39 2.89
C ASN A 88 -39.81 18.39 2.35
N GLY A 89 -40.79 18.34 3.25
CA GLY A 89 -42.20 18.07 2.93
C GLY A 89 -42.96 19.28 2.38
N ASP A 90 -42.86 19.53 1.07
CA ASP A 90 -43.81 20.40 0.36
C ASP A 90 -45.17 19.69 0.21
N ASN A 91 -46.05 19.88 1.20
CA ASN A 91 -47.39 19.29 1.26
C ASN A 91 -48.27 19.66 0.05
N TYR A 92 -48.50 18.68 -0.83
CA TYR A 92 -49.70 18.63 -1.69
C TYR A 92 -50.23 17.20 -1.73
N ALA A 93 -51.28 16.95 -0.95
CA ALA A 93 -51.96 15.66 -0.95
C ALA A 93 -52.67 15.40 -2.28
N THR A 94 -52.42 14.23 -2.87
CA THR A 94 -53.23 13.70 -3.97
C THR A 94 -54.48 13.04 -3.38
N SER A 95 -55.62 13.73 -3.41
CA SER A 95 -56.92 13.10 -3.18
C SER A 95 -57.27 12.23 -4.38
N GLU A 96 -57.60 10.95 -4.16
CA GLU A 96 -57.84 9.98 -5.23
C GLU A 96 -59.20 10.17 -5.94
N ASP A 97 -60.16 10.84 -5.27
CA ASP A 97 -61.49 11.15 -5.82
C ASP A 97 -61.51 12.38 -6.75
N GLN A 98 -60.95 12.24 -7.96
CA GLN A 98 -61.32 13.11 -9.08
C GLN A 98 -61.74 12.33 -10.32
N VAL A 99 -63.05 12.40 -10.60
CA VAL A 99 -63.70 11.90 -11.82
C VAL A 99 -62.93 12.38 -13.07
N PRO A 100 -62.64 11.52 -14.06
CA PRO A 100 -61.83 11.88 -15.22
C PRO A 100 -62.52 12.94 -16.08
N GLN A 101 -62.15 14.21 -15.89
CA GLN A 101 -62.60 15.31 -16.74
C GLN A 101 -62.16 15.10 -18.20
N GLN A 102 -63.10 15.30 -19.12
CA GLN A 102 -62.83 15.23 -20.56
C GLN A 102 -61.75 16.24 -20.98
N ALA A 103 -61.03 15.91 -22.05
CA ALA A 103 -59.77 16.56 -22.42
C ALA A 103 -59.95 18.01 -22.94
N GLY A 104 -59.97 18.97 -22.03
CA GLY A 104 -59.76 20.38 -22.35
C GLY A 104 -58.41 20.59 -23.05
N GLY A 105 -58.44 21.20 -24.24
CA GLY A 105 -57.25 21.40 -25.08
C GLY A 105 -56.17 22.28 -24.43
N ARG A 106 -54.94 22.20 -24.97
CA ARG A 106 -53.72 22.93 -24.53
C ARG A 106 -52.93 22.36 -23.34
N ARG A 107 -52.95 21.04 -23.09
CA ARG A 107 -51.81 20.37 -22.43
C ARG A 107 -50.64 20.27 -23.41
N GLY A 108 -49.74 21.26 -23.42
CA GLY A 108 -48.63 21.33 -24.39
C GLY A 108 -47.69 20.12 -24.36
N ARG A 109 -47.41 19.57 -25.56
CA ARG A 109 -46.69 18.32 -25.84
C ARG A 109 -45.34 18.19 -25.11
N PRO A 110 -44.89 16.95 -24.78
CA PRO A 110 -43.51 16.70 -24.36
C PRO A 110 -42.52 17.23 -25.41
N SER A 111 -41.51 17.98 -24.98
CA SER A 111 -40.42 18.41 -25.86
C SER A 111 -39.12 18.61 -25.07
N LEU A 112 -38.07 17.92 -25.51
CA LEU A 112 -36.70 18.08 -25.05
C LEU A 112 -35.99 19.03 -26.03
N LYS A 113 -35.33 20.07 -25.51
CA LYS A 113 -34.53 21.00 -26.31
C LYS A 113 -33.08 20.96 -25.84
N LEU A 114 -32.19 20.46 -26.68
CA LEU A 114 -30.75 20.59 -26.51
C LEU A 114 -30.23 21.82 -27.25
N ILE A 115 -29.28 22.55 -26.69
CA ILE A 115 -28.62 23.72 -27.31
C ILE A 115 -27.11 23.50 -27.40
N CYS A 116 -26.45 24.10 -28.38
CA CYS A 116 -24.99 24.10 -28.48
C CYS A 116 -24.34 24.63 -27.18
N HIS A 117 -23.21 24.05 -26.75
CA HIS A 117 -22.48 24.44 -25.52
C HIS A 117 -22.02 25.91 -25.48
N ARG A 118 -22.02 26.61 -26.62
CA ARG A 118 -21.71 28.04 -26.73
C ARG A 118 -22.94 28.94 -26.75
N SER A 119 -24.14 28.38 -26.73
CA SER A 119 -25.40 29.13 -26.60
C SER A 119 -25.55 29.60 -25.15
N ARG A 120 -24.98 30.77 -24.81
CA ARG A 120 -24.91 31.32 -23.43
C ARG A 120 -26.29 31.41 -22.75
N PRO A 121 -26.58 30.60 -21.69
CA PRO A 121 -27.70 30.85 -20.80
C PRO A 121 -27.30 31.93 -19.80
N SER A 122 -28.09 33.00 -19.68
CA SER A 122 -27.72 34.24 -18.97
C SER A 122 -27.63 34.15 -17.43
N ARG A 123 -27.48 32.95 -16.83
CA ARG A 123 -27.50 32.73 -15.37
C ARG A 123 -26.55 31.66 -14.80
N VAL A 124 -25.67 31.00 -15.58
CA VAL A 124 -24.87 29.85 -15.08
C VAL A 124 -23.35 30.06 -15.20
N ALA A 125 -22.62 29.60 -14.19
CA ALA A 125 -21.15 29.47 -14.11
C ALA A 125 -20.32 30.78 -14.00
N LYS A 126 -20.40 31.44 -12.83
CA LYS A 126 -19.15 31.84 -12.15
C LYS A 126 -18.46 30.57 -11.61
N ASN A 127 -17.14 30.57 -11.50
CA ASN A 127 -16.31 29.49 -10.94
C ASN A 127 -16.30 28.16 -11.76
N ILE A 128 -15.79 28.22 -12.99
CA ILE A 128 -15.14 27.06 -13.63
C ILE A 128 -13.74 27.51 -14.06
N ASN A 129 -12.68 26.90 -13.51
CA ASN A 129 -11.30 27.16 -13.94
C ASN A 129 -11.07 26.53 -15.32
N ARG A 130 -11.19 27.33 -16.38
CA ARG A 130 -10.91 26.92 -17.76
C ARG A 130 -9.48 27.29 -18.12
N ARG A 131 -8.78 26.45 -18.88
CA ARG A 131 -7.43 26.76 -19.41
C ARG A 131 -7.41 27.84 -20.49
N PHE A 132 -8.56 28.13 -21.11
CA PHE A 132 -8.73 29.12 -22.17
C PHE A 132 -10.02 29.90 -21.97
N ASP A 133 -10.05 31.14 -22.44
CA ASP A 133 -11.23 31.99 -22.39
C ASP A 133 -12.42 31.38 -23.14
N PRO A 134 -13.66 31.56 -22.63
CA PRO A 134 -14.85 31.17 -23.37
C PRO A 134 -14.95 31.99 -24.66
N ILE A 135 -15.07 31.33 -25.82
CA ILE A 135 -15.46 32.00 -27.07
C ILE A 135 -16.76 32.77 -26.80
N GLY A 136 -16.74 34.09 -27.00
CA GLY A 136 -17.83 35.03 -26.74
C GLY A 136 -18.97 34.93 -27.76
N CYS A 137 -19.52 33.73 -27.91
CA CYS A 137 -20.51 33.36 -28.90
C CYS A 137 -21.93 33.30 -28.28
N SER A 138 -22.95 33.47 -29.11
CA SER A 138 -24.38 33.39 -28.78
C SER A 138 -25.10 32.43 -29.75
N CYS A 139 -24.54 31.24 -29.94
CA CYS A 139 -24.95 30.30 -30.99
C CYS A 139 -26.46 29.97 -30.96
N GLY A 140 -27.10 30.05 -32.13
CA GLY A 140 -28.50 29.65 -32.33
C GLY A 140 -28.70 28.14 -32.52
N ALA A 141 -27.66 27.32 -32.65
CA ALA A 141 -27.80 25.89 -32.93
C ALA A 141 -28.50 25.13 -31.79
N TYR A 142 -29.55 24.36 -32.14
CA TYR A 142 -30.34 23.57 -31.19
C TYR A 142 -30.95 22.32 -31.85
N ILE A 143 -31.08 21.24 -31.07
CA ILE A 143 -31.83 20.03 -31.42
C ILE A 143 -33.10 20.03 -30.57
N LYS A 144 -34.29 20.11 -31.17
CA LYS A 144 -35.57 20.08 -30.46
C LYS A 144 -36.39 18.86 -30.87
N ILE A 145 -36.65 17.98 -29.92
CA ILE A 145 -37.55 16.83 -30.07
C ILE A 145 -38.98 17.23 -29.73
N ARG A 146 -39.97 16.62 -30.40
CA ARG A 146 -41.35 16.51 -29.92
C ARG A 146 -41.84 15.09 -30.19
N SER A 147 -42.57 14.47 -29.26
CA SER A 147 -43.34 13.26 -29.58
C SER A 147 -44.42 13.58 -30.60
N THR A 148 -44.75 12.65 -31.50
CA THR A 148 -45.90 12.84 -32.40
C THR A 148 -47.22 12.67 -31.63
N GLU A 149 -48.32 13.23 -32.14
CA GLU A 149 -49.67 13.03 -31.54
C GLU A 149 -50.37 11.76 -32.04
N SER A 150 -49.93 11.21 -33.18
CA SER A 150 -50.46 9.98 -33.78
C SER A 150 -49.79 8.71 -33.26
N ASP A 151 -48.50 8.78 -32.89
CA ASP A 151 -47.70 7.62 -32.50
C ASP A 151 -46.66 8.01 -31.41
N PRO A 152 -46.77 7.47 -30.18
CA PRO A 152 -45.81 7.73 -29.09
C PRO A 152 -44.48 6.98 -29.23
N SER A 153 -44.35 6.02 -30.16
CA SER A 153 -43.10 5.34 -30.51
C SER A 153 -42.22 6.16 -31.47
N MET A 154 -42.78 7.19 -32.11
CA MET A 154 -42.09 8.07 -33.05
C MET A 154 -41.85 9.47 -32.46
N VAL A 155 -40.75 10.09 -32.86
CA VAL A 155 -40.38 11.46 -32.47
C VAL A 155 -39.99 12.31 -33.67
N THR A 156 -40.44 13.56 -33.67
CA THR A 156 -40.02 14.58 -34.64
C THR A 156 -38.86 15.38 -34.06
N ILE A 157 -37.72 15.37 -34.74
CA ILE A 157 -36.52 16.14 -34.42
C ILE A 157 -36.44 17.34 -35.36
N THR A 158 -36.54 18.55 -34.83
CA THR A 158 -36.18 19.80 -35.53
C THR A 158 -34.77 20.21 -35.13
N TYR A 159 -33.84 20.25 -36.07
CA TYR A 159 -32.44 20.57 -35.84
C TYR A 159 -32.04 21.88 -36.56
N ASN A 160 -31.80 22.93 -35.77
CA ASN A 160 -31.09 24.11 -36.25
C ASN A 160 -29.59 23.83 -36.19
N TRP A 161 -28.99 23.55 -37.35
CA TRP A 161 -27.63 23.04 -37.50
C TRP A 161 -26.59 24.10 -37.86
N GLN A 162 -27.00 25.34 -38.11
CA GLN A 162 -26.07 26.45 -38.35
C GLN A 162 -25.53 27.01 -37.02
N HIS A 163 -24.21 27.18 -36.94
CA HIS A 163 -23.52 27.61 -35.72
C HIS A 163 -23.03 29.07 -35.82
N ASP A 164 -23.80 30.00 -35.25
CA ASP A 164 -23.42 31.41 -35.26
C ASP A 164 -22.18 31.68 -34.38
N GLY A 165 -21.24 32.47 -34.89
CA GLY A 165 -20.10 32.97 -34.11
C GLY A 165 -19.04 31.94 -33.70
N HIS A 166 -19.08 30.70 -34.20
CA HIS A 166 -17.97 29.75 -34.14
C HIS A 166 -18.08 28.68 -35.23
N THR A 167 -16.95 28.11 -35.64
CA THR A 167 -16.90 26.98 -36.59
C THR A 167 -16.73 25.67 -35.82
N PRO A 168 -17.73 24.77 -35.81
CA PRO A 168 -17.59 23.42 -35.25
C PRO A 168 -16.43 22.67 -35.90
N GLY A 169 -15.80 21.75 -35.18
CA GLY A 169 -14.66 20.97 -35.66
C GLY A 169 -13.34 21.74 -35.84
N SER A 170 -13.35 23.07 -35.73
CA SER A 170 -12.13 23.88 -35.84
C SER A 170 -11.20 23.74 -34.62
N VAL A 171 -9.89 23.98 -34.80
CA VAL A 171 -8.88 23.93 -33.73
C VAL A 171 -9.27 24.78 -32.51
N ARG A 172 -9.78 26.00 -32.74
CA ARG A 172 -10.19 26.94 -31.68
C ARG A 172 -11.45 26.49 -30.96
N ASP A 173 -12.39 25.88 -31.69
CA ASP A 173 -13.59 25.27 -31.09
C ASP A 173 -13.18 24.09 -30.21
N MET A 174 -12.47 23.11 -30.79
CA MET A 174 -12.03 21.89 -30.13
C MET A 174 -11.18 22.17 -28.87
N ALA A 175 -10.23 23.12 -28.93
CA ALA A 175 -9.37 23.49 -27.80
C ALA A 175 -10.12 24.10 -26.59
N SER A 176 -11.32 24.65 -26.80
CA SER A 176 -12.14 25.27 -25.75
C SER A 176 -13.38 24.45 -25.36
N SER A 177 -13.56 23.26 -25.94
CA SER A 177 -14.63 22.30 -25.64
C SER A 177 -14.15 21.18 -24.70
N PRO A 178 -15.04 20.52 -23.93
CA PRO A 178 -14.74 19.23 -23.28
C PRO A 178 -14.44 18.13 -24.30
N ILE A 179 -13.75 17.06 -23.89
CA ILE A 179 -13.58 15.85 -24.72
C ILE A 179 -14.93 15.17 -25.02
N SER A 180 -15.06 14.61 -26.22
CA SER A 180 -16.32 14.07 -26.77
C SER A 180 -16.94 12.99 -25.90
N ALA A 181 -18.25 12.77 -26.07
CA ALA A 181 -18.94 11.66 -25.41
C ALA A 181 -18.33 10.29 -25.83
N GLY A 182 -17.89 10.17 -27.09
CA GLY A 182 -17.18 9.00 -27.59
C GLY A 182 -15.87 8.75 -26.84
N ALA A 183 -14.97 9.74 -26.83
CA ALA A 183 -13.69 9.64 -26.15
C ALA A 183 -13.82 9.40 -24.64
N ARG A 184 -14.80 10.03 -23.96
CA ARG A 184 -15.08 9.79 -22.53
C ARG A 184 -15.55 8.36 -22.25
N ASN A 185 -16.43 7.81 -23.10
CA ASN A 185 -16.93 6.45 -22.93
C ASN A 185 -15.85 5.40 -23.27
N ALA A 186 -15.05 5.65 -24.31
CA ALA A 186 -13.90 4.83 -24.66
C ALA A 186 -12.83 4.82 -23.55
N LEU A 187 -12.48 6.00 -23.03
CA LEU A 187 -11.58 6.15 -21.88
C LEU A 187 -12.12 5.40 -20.64
N GLY A 188 -13.43 5.47 -20.40
CA GLY A 188 -14.10 4.66 -19.38
C GLY A 188 -13.84 3.16 -19.54
N ARG A 189 -14.02 2.62 -20.76
CA ARG A 189 -13.77 1.20 -21.08
C ARG A 189 -12.30 0.79 -20.88
N LEU A 190 -11.34 1.63 -21.26
CA LEU A 190 -9.92 1.36 -21.03
C LEU A 190 -9.60 1.26 -19.52
N ILE A 191 -10.15 2.18 -18.72
CA ILE A 191 -9.99 2.17 -17.26
C ILE A 191 -10.75 0.99 -16.62
N GLU A 192 -11.91 0.60 -17.15
CA GLU A 192 -12.64 -0.61 -16.73
C GLU A 192 -11.79 -1.88 -16.93
N ASN A 193 -11.02 -1.95 -18.00
CA ASN A 193 -9.98 -2.97 -18.26
C ASN A 193 -8.67 -2.74 -17.46
N LYS A 194 -8.75 -2.05 -16.31
CA LYS A 194 -7.67 -1.80 -15.34
C LYS A 194 -6.44 -1.03 -15.88
N MET A 195 -6.57 -0.32 -17.01
CA MET A 195 -5.44 0.43 -17.59
C MET A 195 -5.17 1.75 -16.86
N ASP A 196 -3.89 2.08 -16.67
CA ASP A 196 -3.42 3.32 -16.06
C ASP A 196 -3.12 4.42 -17.10
N TRP A 197 -2.72 5.60 -16.63
CA TRP A 197 -2.27 6.69 -17.49
C TRP A 197 -1.07 6.32 -18.38
N ARG A 198 -0.10 5.53 -17.90
CA ARG A 198 1.09 5.17 -18.68
C ARG A 198 0.72 4.28 -19.87
N SER A 199 -0.11 3.26 -19.65
CA SER A 199 -0.67 2.41 -20.71
C SER A 199 -1.53 3.22 -21.68
N ILE A 200 -2.47 4.02 -21.19
CA ILE A 200 -3.37 4.83 -22.04
C ILE A 200 -2.55 5.83 -22.88
N LYS A 201 -1.60 6.57 -22.28
CA LYS A 201 -0.69 7.50 -22.97
C LYS A 201 0.23 6.79 -23.98
N HIS A 202 0.51 5.50 -23.82
CA HIS A 202 1.28 4.76 -24.81
C HIS A 202 0.42 4.46 -26.05
N MET A 203 -0.80 3.94 -25.87
CA MET A 203 -1.69 3.56 -26.97
C MET A 203 -2.21 4.75 -27.80
N ILE A 204 -2.54 5.89 -27.17
CA ILE A 204 -3.15 7.04 -27.88
C ILE A 204 -2.11 7.99 -28.52
N ARG A 205 -0.83 7.61 -28.54
CA ARG A 205 0.29 8.45 -28.94
C ARG A 205 0.42 8.54 -30.46
N SER A 206 0.32 9.75 -31.02
CA SER A 206 0.75 10.04 -32.39
C SER A 206 2.25 9.81 -32.56
N ASP A 207 2.64 9.16 -33.67
CA ASP A 207 4.03 8.96 -34.06
C ASP A 207 4.71 10.27 -34.56
N GLN A 208 6.03 10.23 -34.76
CA GLN A 208 6.81 11.41 -35.19
C GLN A 208 6.46 11.87 -36.62
N GLY A 209 6.04 10.99 -37.52
CA GLY A 209 5.62 11.34 -38.88
C GLY A 209 4.28 12.07 -38.86
N THR A 210 3.28 11.54 -38.15
CA THR A 210 1.99 12.22 -37.94
C THR A 210 2.17 13.59 -37.27
N LEU A 211 3.03 13.69 -36.25
CA LEU A 211 3.37 14.95 -35.60
C LEU A 211 4.07 15.94 -36.56
N GLY A 212 5.00 15.46 -37.39
CA GLY A 212 5.67 16.26 -38.42
C GLY A 212 4.70 16.80 -39.47
N ASN A 213 3.76 15.97 -39.94
CA ASN A 213 2.72 16.37 -40.90
C ASN A 213 1.77 17.42 -40.31
N ILE A 214 1.43 17.30 -39.03
CA ILE A 214 0.65 18.31 -38.30
C ILE A 214 1.42 19.63 -38.21
N MET A 215 2.70 19.60 -37.84
CA MET A 215 3.53 20.80 -37.69
C MET A 215 3.83 21.51 -39.03
N ASN A 216 4.03 20.76 -40.11
CA ASN A 216 4.52 21.29 -41.39
C ASN A 216 3.43 21.51 -42.44
N SER A 217 2.29 20.82 -42.34
CA SER A 217 1.26 20.79 -43.40
C SER A 217 -0.13 21.17 -42.93
N GLY A 218 -0.29 21.57 -41.65
CA GLY A 218 -1.60 21.97 -41.10
C GLY A 218 -2.62 20.83 -41.04
N ALA A 219 -2.16 19.58 -40.94
CA ALA A 219 -3.02 18.41 -40.94
C ALA A 219 -3.99 18.37 -39.73
N PRO A 220 -5.13 17.68 -39.84
CA PRO A 220 -6.11 17.50 -38.76
C PRO A 220 -5.48 17.12 -37.41
N LEU A 221 -5.82 17.86 -36.35
CA LEU A 221 -5.44 17.54 -34.97
C LEU A 221 -6.35 16.44 -34.41
N PRO A 222 -5.84 15.27 -34.01
CA PRO A 222 -6.66 14.22 -33.41
C PRO A 222 -7.11 14.55 -31.97
N GLU A 223 -8.30 14.09 -31.58
CA GLU A 223 -8.85 14.32 -30.23
C GLU A 223 -7.98 13.68 -29.13
N SER A 224 -7.23 12.63 -29.44
CA SER A 224 -6.26 12.01 -28.53
C SER A 224 -5.29 13.01 -27.88
N MET A 225 -4.89 14.07 -28.59
CA MET A 225 -4.00 15.13 -28.06
C MET A 225 -4.63 15.95 -26.92
N ARG A 226 -5.95 15.90 -26.74
CA ARG A 226 -6.68 16.58 -25.66
C ARG A 226 -6.86 15.72 -24.41
N ILE A 227 -6.55 14.43 -24.48
CA ILE A 227 -6.56 13.53 -23.31
C ILE A 227 -5.25 13.67 -22.56
N ASP A 228 -5.22 14.62 -21.61
CA ASP A 228 -4.11 14.77 -20.69
C ASP A 228 -4.25 13.88 -19.44
N TYR A 229 -3.23 13.90 -18.57
CA TYR A 229 -3.22 13.16 -17.31
C TYR A 229 -4.47 13.42 -16.46
N ASN A 230 -4.98 14.66 -16.43
CA ASN A 230 -6.11 15.05 -15.62
C ASN A 230 -7.41 14.44 -16.17
N ALA A 231 -7.58 14.40 -17.49
CA ALA A 231 -8.74 13.76 -18.13
C ALA A 231 -8.86 12.26 -17.75
N VAL A 232 -7.73 11.54 -17.78
CA VAL A 232 -7.67 10.13 -17.35
C VAL A 232 -7.86 10.00 -15.85
N TYR A 233 -7.17 10.82 -15.05
CA TYR A 233 -7.27 10.83 -13.60
C TYR A 233 -8.70 11.08 -13.09
N TYR A 234 -9.43 12.06 -13.65
CA TYR A 234 -10.83 12.32 -13.28
C TYR A 234 -11.76 11.16 -13.67
N ALA A 235 -11.50 10.47 -14.79
CA ALA A 235 -12.25 9.27 -15.17
C ALA A 235 -11.96 8.09 -14.24
N MET A 236 -10.71 7.91 -13.79
CA MET A 236 -10.33 6.93 -12.78
C MET A 236 -10.99 7.22 -11.43
N ALA A 237 -10.91 8.46 -10.96
CA ALA A 237 -11.56 8.93 -9.73
C ALA A 237 -13.06 8.62 -9.72
N LYS A 238 -13.77 9.02 -10.79
CA LYS A 238 -15.20 8.75 -10.94
C LYS A 238 -15.55 7.26 -11.01
N ARG A 239 -14.66 6.40 -11.55
CA ARG A 239 -14.85 4.95 -11.50
C ARG A 239 -14.71 4.42 -10.07
N MET A 240 -13.71 4.87 -9.31
CA MET A 240 -13.54 4.47 -7.90
C MET A 240 -14.72 4.95 -7.05
N GLU A 241 -15.20 6.18 -7.24
CA GLU A 241 -16.47 6.65 -6.64
C GLU A 241 -17.66 5.72 -6.97
N LYS A 242 -17.79 5.24 -8.22
CA LYS A 242 -18.86 4.29 -8.62
C LYS A 242 -18.73 2.91 -7.97
N LEU A 243 -17.52 2.44 -7.68
CA LEU A 243 -17.26 1.14 -7.05
C LEU A 243 -17.34 1.21 -5.52
N ALA A 244 -17.00 2.36 -4.93
CA ALA A 244 -16.88 2.54 -3.50
C ALA A 244 -18.13 3.08 -2.80
N ASN A 245 -18.91 3.94 -3.49
CA ASN A 245 -20.11 4.53 -2.93
C ASN A 245 -21.27 3.52 -3.04
N LEU A 246 -21.30 2.56 -2.10
CA LEU A 246 -22.34 1.50 -2.05
C LEU A 246 -23.74 2.09 -1.82
N ASP A 247 -23.81 3.26 -1.16
CA ASP A 247 -24.99 4.13 -1.20
C ASP A 247 -24.62 5.62 -1.39
N LYS A 248 -25.62 6.42 -1.80
CA LYS A 248 -25.53 7.89 -1.89
C LYS A 248 -25.22 8.50 -0.52
N ASN A 249 -25.86 8.04 0.54
CA ASN A 249 -25.61 8.43 1.92
C ASN A 249 -24.32 7.76 2.42
N LEU A 250 -23.42 8.55 3.02
CA LEU A 250 -22.13 8.05 3.51
C LEU A 250 -22.29 7.09 4.70
N ALA A 251 -23.27 7.29 5.57
CA ALA A 251 -23.51 6.39 6.70
C ALA A 251 -23.98 5.00 6.20
N SER A 252 -25.02 4.98 5.37
CA SER A 252 -25.55 3.77 4.75
C SER A 252 -24.52 3.05 3.87
N SER A 253 -23.68 3.80 3.16
CA SER A 253 -22.55 3.23 2.40
C SER A 253 -21.53 2.54 3.33
N LEU A 254 -21.24 3.12 4.50
CA LEU A 254 -20.34 2.51 5.49
C LEU A 254 -20.98 1.32 6.22
N ASP A 255 -22.29 1.30 6.47
CA ASP A 255 -22.98 0.11 6.97
C ASP A 255 -22.96 -1.05 5.95
N LEU A 256 -23.09 -0.75 4.65
CA LEU A 256 -22.92 -1.73 3.58
C LEU A 256 -21.48 -2.23 3.47
N TRP A 257 -20.48 -1.36 3.67
CA TRP A 257 -19.07 -1.76 3.75
C TRP A 257 -18.79 -2.64 4.97
N LYS A 258 -19.28 -2.25 6.15
CA LYS A 258 -19.19 -3.06 7.37
C LYS A 258 -19.81 -4.44 7.14
N LYS A 259 -20.99 -4.50 6.54
CA LYS A 259 -21.63 -5.76 6.18
C LYS A 259 -20.74 -6.58 5.23
N LYS A 260 -20.27 -6.02 4.10
CA LYS A 260 -19.39 -6.74 3.17
C LYS A 260 -18.16 -7.33 3.88
N ILE A 261 -17.49 -6.52 4.70
CA ILE A 261 -16.29 -6.93 5.44
C ILE A 261 -16.59 -8.11 6.37
N THR A 262 -17.74 -8.12 7.04
CA THR A 262 -18.14 -9.20 7.96
C THR A 262 -18.75 -10.43 7.28
N ASP A 263 -19.47 -10.25 6.16
CA ASP A 263 -19.90 -11.36 5.30
C ASP A 263 -18.68 -12.10 4.72
N ASP A 264 -17.60 -11.37 4.37
CA ASP A 264 -16.29 -11.91 3.97
C ASP A 264 -15.43 -12.43 5.15
N GLY A 265 -16.01 -12.58 6.36
CA GLY A 265 -15.34 -13.14 7.55
C GLY A 265 -14.42 -12.20 8.31
N GLY A 266 -14.41 -10.90 7.98
CA GLY A 266 -13.66 -9.86 8.69
C GLY A 266 -14.41 -9.23 9.87
N HIS A 267 -13.68 -8.51 10.70
CA HIS A 267 -14.20 -7.77 11.85
C HIS A 267 -14.30 -6.28 11.47
N CYS A 268 -15.47 -5.66 11.68
CA CYS A 268 -15.67 -4.23 11.38
C CYS A 268 -16.69 -3.56 12.30
N PHE A 269 -16.44 -2.30 12.65
CA PHE A 269 -17.36 -1.45 13.39
C PHE A 269 -17.52 -0.06 12.76
N THR A 270 -18.65 0.56 13.06
CA THR A 270 -18.91 1.99 12.87
C THR A 270 -19.59 2.52 14.13
N ARG A 271 -19.23 3.71 14.58
CA ARG A 271 -19.85 4.40 15.73
C ARG A 271 -19.64 5.91 15.64
N ASP A 272 -20.72 6.66 15.81
CA ASP A 272 -20.66 8.07 16.16
C ASP A 272 -20.46 8.21 17.69
N LEU A 273 -19.51 9.07 18.08
CA LEU A 273 -19.08 9.38 19.44
C LEU A 273 -19.49 10.82 19.81
N ASP A 274 -20.65 11.25 19.35
CA ASP A 274 -21.19 12.62 19.46
C ASP A 274 -21.25 13.14 20.91
N SER A 275 -21.41 12.24 21.88
CA SER A 275 -21.40 12.55 23.32
C SER A 275 -20.05 13.01 23.88
N ILE A 276 -18.95 12.85 23.13
CA ILE A 276 -17.58 13.14 23.61
C ILE A 276 -17.15 14.59 23.30
N ASN A 277 -17.70 15.24 22.26
CA ASN A 277 -17.30 16.59 21.85
C ASN A 277 -18.48 17.44 21.34
N SER A 278 -19.12 18.14 22.28
CA SER A 278 -19.98 19.34 22.14
C SER A 278 -20.37 19.76 20.71
N GLY A 279 -21.19 18.95 20.03
CA GLY A 279 -21.80 19.30 18.74
C GLY A 279 -20.91 19.21 17.50
N MET A 280 -19.67 18.70 17.59
CA MET A 280 -18.80 18.52 16.41
C MET A 280 -18.98 17.18 15.69
N GLY A 281 -19.54 16.17 16.37
CA GLY A 281 -19.82 14.84 15.83
C GLY A 281 -18.56 14.05 15.45
N VAL A 282 -17.99 13.32 16.42
CA VAL A 282 -16.76 12.54 16.23
C VAL A 282 -17.14 11.15 15.73
N PHE A 283 -16.70 10.75 14.53
CA PHE A 283 -16.97 9.41 14.00
C PHE A 283 -15.74 8.50 14.15
N VAL A 284 -15.99 7.20 14.26
CA VAL A 284 -14.98 6.14 14.11
C VAL A 284 -15.53 5.00 13.27
N PHE A 285 -14.78 4.61 12.24
CA PHE A 285 -15.01 3.43 11.41
C PHE A 285 -13.72 2.61 11.37
N GLY A 286 -13.74 1.35 11.80
CA GLY A 286 -12.53 0.52 11.85
C GLY A 286 -12.79 -0.90 11.40
N PHE A 287 -11.74 -1.52 10.83
CA PHE A 287 -11.84 -2.88 10.30
C PHE A 287 -10.51 -3.63 10.21
N CYS A 288 -10.64 -4.96 10.16
CA CYS A 288 -9.59 -5.95 9.98
C CYS A 288 -10.18 -7.14 9.20
N THR A 289 -9.54 -7.60 8.12
CA THR A 289 -10.01 -8.80 7.38
C THR A 289 -9.54 -10.08 8.06
N ALA A 290 -10.18 -11.22 7.75
CA ALA A 290 -9.79 -12.53 8.27
C ALA A 290 -8.27 -12.82 8.09
N TRP A 291 -7.71 -12.49 6.92
CA TRP A 291 -6.28 -12.64 6.66
C TRP A 291 -5.40 -11.63 7.40
N GLN A 292 -5.87 -10.39 7.59
CA GLN A 292 -5.14 -9.43 8.41
C GLN A 292 -5.07 -9.89 9.88
N LEU A 293 -6.14 -10.52 10.39
CA LEU A 293 -6.22 -11.02 11.76
C LEU A 293 -5.25 -12.19 12.02
N THR A 294 -5.02 -13.09 11.06
CA THR A 294 -4.00 -14.15 11.23
C THR A 294 -2.59 -13.56 11.32
N VAL A 295 -2.27 -12.54 10.52
CA VAL A 295 -0.97 -11.83 10.60
C VAL A 295 -0.85 -10.99 11.88
N LEU A 296 -1.95 -10.41 12.36
CA LEU A 296 -2.00 -9.68 13.63
C LEU A 296 -1.68 -10.61 14.81
N ASN A 297 -2.38 -11.74 14.91
CA ASN A 297 -2.28 -12.68 16.03
C ASN A 297 -0.93 -13.41 16.10
N GLN A 298 -0.18 -13.47 15.00
CA GLN A 298 1.22 -13.94 14.99
C GLN A 298 2.22 -12.90 15.52
N SER A 299 1.84 -11.62 15.62
CA SER A 299 2.75 -10.53 15.97
C SER A 299 2.76 -10.19 17.46
N LYS A 300 3.95 -10.01 18.03
CA LYS A 300 4.15 -9.49 19.40
C LYS A 300 4.47 -7.98 19.44
N LEU A 301 4.74 -7.38 18.28
CA LEU A 301 5.11 -5.98 18.11
C LEU A 301 4.37 -5.40 16.89
N VAL A 302 3.54 -4.39 17.12
CA VAL A 302 2.88 -3.61 16.06
C VAL A 302 3.38 -2.18 16.07
N CYS A 303 3.40 -1.54 14.90
CA CYS A 303 3.55 -0.09 14.78
C CYS A 303 2.16 0.54 14.60
N MET A 304 1.95 1.72 15.16
CA MET A 304 0.76 2.55 14.96
C MET A 304 1.19 3.97 14.60
N ASP A 305 0.61 4.52 13.54
CA ASP A 305 0.82 5.89 13.05
C ASP A 305 -0.44 6.34 12.27
N SER A 306 -0.60 7.64 12.09
CA SER A 306 -1.75 8.27 11.46
C SER A 306 -1.40 8.90 10.10
N THR A 307 -2.27 8.69 9.11
CA THR A 307 -2.16 9.35 7.81
C THR A 307 -3.15 10.49 7.73
N HIS A 308 -2.66 11.73 7.90
CA HIS A 308 -3.43 12.94 7.61
C HIS A 308 -3.70 13.09 6.09
N ASP A 309 -4.73 13.86 5.74
CA ASP A 309 -5.06 14.26 4.36
C ASP A 309 -5.17 13.06 3.39
N THR A 310 -5.94 12.05 3.80
CA THR A 310 -6.25 10.86 2.98
C THR A 310 -7.62 10.94 2.31
N CYS A 311 -8.63 11.45 3.01
CA CYS A 311 -10.02 11.57 2.54
C CYS A 311 -10.80 12.64 3.36
N ILE A 312 -12.04 12.90 2.94
CA ILE A 312 -12.91 13.96 3.49
C ILE A 312 -14.15 13.34 4.15
N TRP A 313 -14.46 13.80 5.36
CA TRP A 313 -15.70 13.54 6.09
C TRP A 313 -16.70 14.68 5.89
N LYS A 314 -17.90 14.35 5.40
CA LYS A 314 -18.97 15.30 5.07
C LYS A 314 -18.44 16.46 4.21
N SER A 315 -19.01 17.67 4.25
CA SER A 315 -18.78 18.70 3.23
C SER A 315 -17.48 19.54 3.37
N ARG A 316 -16.59 19.22 4.33
CA ARG A 316 -15.22 19.80 4.43
C ARG A 316 -14.31 19.24 5.55
N GLY A 317 -14.76 18.28 6.37
CA GLY A 317 -13.96 17.77 7.48
C GLY A 317 -12.77 16.93 7.00
N LYS A 318 -11.58 17.14 7.56
CA LYS A 318 -10.45 16.22 7.36
C LYS A 318 -10.75 14.87 8.04
N CYS A 319 -10.26 13.79 7.44
CA CYS A 319 -10.24 12.47 8.04
C CYS A 319 -8.80 11.97 8.16
N TYR A 320 -8.54 11.24 9.25
CA TYR A 320 -7.28 10.61 9.60
C TYR A 320 -7.43 9.09 9.44
N LEU A 321 -6.42 8.45 8.86
CA LEU A 321 -6.32 6.98 8.80
C LEU A 321 -5.24 6.50 9.76
N TYR A 322 -5.63 5.95 10.89
CA TYR A 322 -4.72 5.18 11.75
C TYR A 322 -4.56 3.77 11.17
N THR A 323 -3.34 3.23 11.22
CA THR A 323 -3.05 1.85 10.79
C THR A 323 -2.19 1.14 11.82
N LEU A 324 -2.57 -0.09 12.20
CA LEU A 324 -1.63 -1.04 12.82
C LEU A 324 -0.83 -1.76 11.73
N VAL A 325 0.49 -1.78 11.84
CA VAL A 325 1.40 -2.48 10.92
C VAL A 325 2.22 -3.53 11.68
N ALA A 326 2.16 -4.78 11.24
CA ALA A 326 2.95 -5.90 11.77
C ALA A 326 4.06 -6.31 10.80
N ARG A 327 5.14 -6.93 11.29
CA ARG A 327 6.10 -7.65 10.43
C ARG A 327 5.53 -9.03 10.12
N SER A 328 5.31 -9.36 8.85
CA SER A 328 5.00 -10.74 8.47
C SER A 328 6.18 -11.66 8.79
N SER A 329 5.92 -12.82 9.41
CA SER A 329 6.90 -13.90 9.57
C SER A 329 7.44 -14.33 8.21
N VAL A 330 6.52 -14.68 7.31
CA VAL A 330 6.73 -15.20 5.95
C VAL A 330 7.46 -14.20 5.05
N THR A 331 6.90 -13.02 4.79
CA THR A 331 7.49 -12.10 3.80
C THR A 331 8.62 -11.25 4.36
N GLY A 332 8.75 -11.13 5.69
CA GLY A 332 9.67 -10.20 6.36
C GLY A 332 9.36 -8.70 6.12
N LYS A 333 8.32 -8.39 5.34
CA LYS A 333 7.83 -7.04 5.05
C LYS A 333 6.84 -6.57 6.12
N GLY A 334 6.58 -5.26 6.13
CA GLY A 334 5.50 -4.66 6.89
C GLY A 334 4.16 -4.92 6.20
N VAL A 335 3.17 -5.39 6.95
CA VAL A 335 1.80 -5.63 6.49
C VAL A 335 0.86 -4.75 7.33
N PRO A 336 -0.02 -3.93 6.73
CA PRO A 336 -1.08 -3.26 7.46
C PRO A 336 -2.11 -4.31 7.90
N VAL A 337 -2.37 -4.40 9.21
CA VAL A 337 -3.17 -5.48 9.84
C VAL A 337 -4.43 -4.99 10.54
N CYS A 338 -4.62 -3.68 10.73
CA CYS A 338 -5.89 -3.11 11.19
C CYS A 338 -5.97 -1.63 10.81
N PHE A 339 -7.17 -1.13 10.52
CA PHE A 339 -7.41 0.27 10.16
C PHE A 339 -8.45 0.93 11.08
N MET A 340 -8.28 2.24 11.33
CA MET A 340 -9.35 3.12 11.82
C MET A 340 -9.35 4.43 11.01
N LEU A 341 -10.55 4.84 10.61
CA LEU A 341 -10.88 6.14 10.05
C LEU A 341 -11.62 6.97 11.10
N THR A 342 -11.18 8.22 11.29
CA THR A 342 -11.79 9.16 12.25
C THR A 342 -11.61 10.60 11.80
N ASN A 343 -12.48 11.52 12.22
CA ASN A 343 -12.32 12.96 12.05
C ASN A 343 -11.62 13.66 13.25
N SER A 344 -11.03 12.91 14.20
CA SER A 344 -10.39 13.51 15.38
C SER A 344 -9.17 12.74 15.89
N GLU A 345 -8.09 13.47 16.20
CA GLU A 345 -6.81 12.95 16.73
C GLU A 345 -6.75 12.99 18.28
N VAL A 346 -7.90 13.13 18.95
CA VAL A 346 -7.99 13.12 20.42
C VAL A 346 -7.94 11.70 20.98
N MET A 347 -7.71 11.54 22.29
CA MET A 347 -7.49 10.24 22.91
C MET A 347 -8.69 9.26 22.82
N PRO A 348 -9.96 9.67 23.06
CA PRO A 348 -11.06 8.70 23.14
C PRO A 348 -11.34 7.88 21.87
N PRO A 349 -11.29 8.41 20.63
CA PRO A 349 -11.34 7.59 19.40
C PRO A 349 -10.24 6.52 19.33
N ILE A 350 -9.00 6.88 19.64
CA ILE A 350 -7.84 5.97 19.61
C ILE A 350 -8.02 4.89 20.69
N GLU A 351 -8.38 5.30 21.90
CA GLU A 351 -8.64 4.38 23.03
C GLU A 351 -9.82 3.44 22.74
N PHE A 352 -10.89 3.93 22.10
CA PHE A 352 -12.03 3.10 21.70
C PHE A 352 -11.63 2.04 20.66
N TRP A 353 -10.85 2.42 19.64
CA TRP A 353 -10.37 1.47 18.63
C TRP A 353 -9.35 0.46 19.19
N LEU A 354 -8.45 0.89 20.08
CA LEU A 354 -7.52 -0.02 20.73
C LEU A 354 -8.25 -0.99 21.67
N LYS A 355 -9.30 -0.55 22.38
CA LYS A 355 -10.19 -1.43 23.15
C LYS A 355 -10.91 -2.44 22.26
N TRP A 356 -11.41 -2.02 21.09
CA TRP A 356 -11.97 -2.93 20.09
C TRP A 356 -10.93 -3.96 19.57
N VAL A 357 -9.68 -3.54 19.32
CA VAL A 357 -8.58 -4.47 18.97
C VAL A 357 -8.31 -5.47 20.11
N ARG A 358 -8.40 -5.04 21.37
CA ARG A 358 -8.24 -5.92 22.54
C ARG A 358 -9.40 -6.90 22.72
N ASP A 359 -10.63 -6.41 22.63
CA ASP A 359 -11.84 -7.10 23.06
C ASP A 359 -12.52 -7.88 21.92
N ASP A 360 -12.66 -7.28 20.72
CA ASP A 360 -13.33 -7.88 19.56
C ASP A 360 -12.39 -8.67 18.64
N LEU A 361 -11.08 -8.35 18.63
CA LEU A 361 -10.05 -9.12 17.90
C LEU A 361 -9.24 -10.06 18.81
N ASN A 362 -9.48 -10.03 20.13
CA ASN A 362 -8.73 -10.78 21.15
C ASN A 362 -7.20 -10.56 21.09
N TYR A 363 -6.75 -9.36 20.70
CA TYR A 363 -5.34 -9.06 20.47
C TYR A 363 -4.74 -8.13 21.53
N THR A 364 -3.72 -8.61 22.26
CA THR A 364 -2.91 -7.79 23.16
C THR A 364 -1.43 -7.81 22.72
N PRO A 365 -0.87 -6.68 22.26
CA PRO A 365 0.54 -6.60 21.88
C PRO A 365 1.45 -6.65 23.12
N GLN A 366 2.64 -7.24 22.99
CA GLN A 366 3.67 -7.11 24.03
C GLN A 366 4.33 -5.73 23.98
N ARG A 367 4.42 -5.13 22.78
CA ARG A 367 4.93 -3.78 22.55
C ARG A 367 4.19 -3.11 21.40
N VAL A 368 4.02 -1.79 21.50
CA VAL A 368 3.55 -0.95 20.40
C VAL A 368 4.61 0.11 20.10
N MET A 369 5.02 0.20 18.83
CA MET A 369 5.78 1.35 18.35
C MET A 369 4.83 2.45 17.88
N ILE A 370 5.04 3.67 18.34
CA ILE A 370 4.25 4.86 18.02
C ILE A 370 5.14 6.02 17.65
N ASP A 371 4.52 7.11 17.22
CA ASP A 371 5.17 8.41 17.15
C ASP A 371 5.33 9.06 18.52
N ASN A 372 5.93 10.26 18.59
CA ASN A 372 6.19 10.96 19.85
C ASN A 372 4.92 11.66 20.39
N SER A 373 3.78 10.94 20.39
CA SER A 373 2.44 11.45 20.69
C SER A 373 1.99 11.08 22.10
N ALA A 374 1.81 12.09 22.96
CA ALA A 374 1.25 11.89 24.29
C ALA A 374 -0.18 11.30 24.26
N THR A 375 -0.96 11.63 23.22
CA THR A 375 -2.31 11.11 23.02
C THR A 375 -2.32 9.60 22.78
N GLU A 376 -1.41 9.12 21.93
CA GLU A 376 -1.27 7.68 21.64
C GLU A 376 -0.73 6.93 22.85
N MET A 377 0.23 7.50 23.58
CA MET A 377 0.73 6.95 24.84
C MET A 377 -0.39 6.77 25.88
N GLY A 378 -1.28 7.76 26.00
CA GLY A 378 -2.45 7.69 26.89
C GLY A 378 -3.44 6.60 26.47
N ALA A 379 -3.83 6.57 25.19
CA ALA A 379 -4.77 5.58 24.67
C ALA A 379 -4.24 4.13 24.82
N ILE A 380 -2.94 3.90 24.60
CA ILE A 380 -2.30 2.59 24.76
C ILE A 380 -2.29 2.17 26.24
N ARG A 381 -1.85 3.05 27.17
CA ARG A 381 -1.84 2.76 28.61
C ARG A 381 -3.26 2.46 29.14
N ASN A 382 -4.24 3.28 28.76
CA ASN A 382 -5.65 3.11 29.17
C ASN A 382 -6.30 1.83 28.63
N THR A 383 -5.69 1.20 27.61
CA THR A 383 -6.22 -0.02 26.97
C THR A 383 -5.48 -1.28 27.43
N PHE A 384 -4.15 -1.27 27.36
CA PHE A 384 -3.30 -2.45 27.51
C PHE A 384 -2.44 -2.44 28.79
N GLY A 385 -2.54 -1.39 29.61
CA GLY A 385 -1.76 -1.24 30.85
C GLY A 385 -0.25 -1.08 30.63
N ASP A 386 0.50 -0.97 31.73
CA ASP A 386 1.95 -0.79 31.70
C ASP A 386 2.72 -2.08 31.29
N GLN A 387 2.04 -3.23 31.21
CA GLN A 387 2.61 -4.46 30.64
C GLN A 387 2.85 -4.36 29.11
N CYS A 388 2.19 -3.42 28.42
CA CYS A 388 2.40 -3.16 27.00
C CYS A 388 3.53 -2.13 26.81
N GLY A 389 4.72 -2.60 26.42
CA GLY A 389 5.90 -1.73 26.28
C GLY A 389 5.78 -0.74 25.12
N ILE A 390 5.72 0.56 25.44
CA ILE A 390 5.62 1.64 24.43
C ILE A 390 7.01 2.01 23.89
N LEU A 391 7.13 2.07 22.57
CA LEU A 391 8.36 2.41 21.86
C LEU A 391 8.15 3.63 20.96
N VAL A 392 8.88 4.73 21.17
CA VAL A 392 8.79 5.90 20.27
C VAL A 392 9.68 5.73 19.02
N CYS A 393 9.16 6.06 17.85
CA CYS A 393 9.89 5.98 16.58
C CYS A 393 11.19 6.83 16.60
N HIS A 394 12.34 6.16 16.43
CA HIS A 394 13.65 6.82 16.40
C HIS A 394 13.78 7.86 15.29
N TRP A 395 13.20 7.62 14.11
CA TRP A 395 13.27 8.58 13.01
C TRP A 395 12.55 9.89 13.34
N HIS A 396 11.37 9.82 13.96
CA HIS A 396 10.65 11.02 14.39
C HIS A 396 11.35 11.79 15.52
N ILE A 397 12.05 11.09 16.41
CA ILE A 397 12.95 11.73 17.38
C ILE A 397 14.11 12.45 16.67
N LEU A 398 14.86 11.77 15.80
CA LEU A 398 16.01 12.34 15.08
C LEU A 398 15.60 13.54 14.19
N LYS A 399 14.44 13.44 13.53
CA LYS A 399 13.79 14.51 12.75
C LYS A 399 13.44 15.72 13.61
N SER A 400 12.87 15.50 14.79
CA SER A 400 12.54 16.54 15.77
C SER A 400 13.79 17.19 16.38
N TRP A 401 14.79 16.40 16.76
CA TRP A 401 16.11 16.87 17.22
C TRP A 401 16.80 17.73 16.17
N LYS A 402 16.88 17.28 14.90
CA LYS A 402 17.49 18.07 13.81
C LYS A 402 16.81 19.42 13.61
N GLN A 403 15.48 19.47 13.69
CA GLN A 403 14.74 20.74 13.62
C GLN A 403 15.00 21.65 14.83
N ASN A 404 15.18 21.08 16.02
CA ASN A 404 15.42 21.85 17.24
C ASN A 404 16.87 22.31 17.37
N VAL A 405 17.88 21.49 17.05
CA VAL A 405 19.30 21.89 17.01
C VAL A 405 19.51 23.10 16.09
N VAL A 406 18.90 23.13 14.90
CA VAL A 406 18.97 24.27 13.97
C VAL A 406 18.33 25.55 14.55
N LYS A 407 17.33 25.43 15.42
CA LYS A 407 16.64 26.56 16.09
C LYS A 407 17.30 27.00 17.40
N LYS A 408 17.96 26.07 18.11
CA LYS A 408 18.32 26.20 19.53
C LYS A 408 19.83 26.19 19.81
N VAL A 409 20.65 25.75 18.84
CA VAL A 409 22.11 25.92 18.86
C VAL A 409 22.45 27.06 17.90
N LYS A 410 22.94 28.18 18.43
CA LYS A 410 23.23 29.42 17.69
C LYS A 410 24.61 29.95 18.10
N PRO A 411 25.39 30.60 17.22
CA PRO A 411 26.49 31.44 17.66
C PRO A 411 26.02 32.57 18.59
N THR A 412 26.87 33.02 19.51
CA THR A 412 26.64 34.27 20.24
C THR A 412 26.73 35.49 19.30
N LEU A 413 26.25 36.65 19.75
CA LEU A 413 26.28 37.89 18.94
C LEU A 413 27.70 38.33 18.54
N ALA A 414 28.72 37.96 19.31
CA ALA A 414 30.12 38.17 18.95
C ALA A 414 30.59 37.15 17.90
N ALA A 415 30.42 35.86 18.19
CA ALA A 415 30.85 34.75 17.34
C ALA A 415 30.18 34.74 15.95
N SER A 416 28.90 35.14 15.88
CA SER A 416 28.10 35.21 14.64
C SER A 416 28.70 36.09 13.53
N ARG A 417 29.62 36.99 13.86
CA ARG A 417 30.33 37.87 12.91
C ARG A 417 31.65 37.28 12.41
N ARG A 418 32.14 36.22 13.07
CA ARG A 418 33.45 35.57 12.83
C ARG A 418 33.29 34.20 12.17
N LEU A 419 32.29 33.43 12.59
CA LEU A 419 32.08 32.05 12.18
C LEU A 419 31.44 31.93 10.80
N SER A 420 31.98 31.05 9.96
CA SER A 420 31.40 30.68 8.68
C SER A 420 30.15 29.80 8.81
N SER A 421 29.35 29.74 7.75
CA SER A 421 28.24 28.78 7.65
C SER A 421 28.69 27.31 7.72
N GLY A 422 29.96 27.03 7.40
CA GLY A 422 30.59 25.72 7.57
C GLY A 422 30.79 25.34 9.04
N GLU A 423 31.35 26.25 9.84
CA GLU A 423 31.53 26.06 11.29
C GLU A 423 30.18 25.95 12.01
N VAL A 424 29.21 26.81 11.67
CA VAL A 424 27.83 26.75 12.20
C VAL A 424 27.15 25.42 11.86
N LYS A 425 27.45 24.83 10.70
CA LYS A 425 26.98 23.49 10.38
C LYS A 425 27.73 22.43 11.20
N ALA A 426 29.07 22.47 11.25
CA ALA A 426 29.88 21.46 11.92
C ALA A 426 29.56 21.33 13.43
N HIS A 427 29.40 22.45 14.13
CA HIS A 427 29.04 22.45 15.56
C HIS A 427 27.59 21.94 15.80
N ARG A 428 26.66 22.20 14.88
CA ARG A 428 25.31 21.59 14.92
C ARG A 428 25.29 20.11 14.56
N ASP A 429 26.15 19.68 13.64
CA ASP A 429 26.35 18.27 13.30
C ASP A 429 26.97 17.52 14.50
N LEU A 430 27.86 18.16 15.29
CA LEU A 430 28.37 17.65 16.57
C LEU A 430 27.27 17.53 17.64
N ALA A 431 26.43 18.55 17.84
CA ALA A 431 25.28 18.48 18.75
C ALA A 431 24.36 17.30 18.44
N MET A 432 24.12 17.04 17.14
CA MET A 432 23.36 15.86 16.70
C MET A 432 24.07 14.54 17.04
N VAL A 433 25.40 14.46 16.90
CA VAL A 433 26.17 13.26 17.30
C VAL A 433 26.07 13.02 18.81
N THR A 434 26.16 14.05 19.66
CA THR A 434 26.00 13.91 21.11
C THR A 434 24.61 13.38 21.49
N LEU A 435 23.55 13.96 20.93
CA LEU A 435 22.18 13.44 21.13
C LEU A 435 22.02 11.98 20.64
N MET A 436 22.64 11.64 19.51
CA MET A 436 22.63 10.27 18.97
C MET A 436 23.40 9.26 19.84
N LYS A 437 24.50 9.67 20.50
CA LYS A 437 25.19 8.84 21.51
C LYS A 437 24.25 8.47 22.67
N ILE A 438 23.43 9.40 23.16
CA ILE A 438 22.46 9.14 24.24
C ILE A 438 21.37 8.15 23.77
N MET A 439 20.87 8.28 22.54
CA MET A 439 19.94 7.31 21.96
C MET A 439 20.56 5.91 21.83
N ALA A 440 21.85 5.84 21.50
CA ALA A 440 22.61 4.60 21.29
C ALA A 440 23.05 3.90 22.59
N ALA A 441 23.06 4.60 23.73
CA ALA A 441 23.61 4.11 25.00
C ALA A 441 23.07 2.71 25.36
N PRO A 442 23.95 1.69 25.53
CA PRO A 442 23.54 0.30 25.74
C PRO A 442 23.18 -0.02 27.19
N THR A 443 23.63 0.78 28.16
CA THR A 443 23.39 0.63 29.61
C THR A 443 22.92 1.95 30.22
N GLU A 444 22.36 1.89 31.44
CA GLU A 444 21.89 3.09 32.15
C GLU A 444 23.08 4.00 32.54
N ASP A 445 24.22 3.41 32.91
CA ASP A 445 25.45 4.14 33.23
C ASP A 445 26.02 4.87 32.00
N GLU A 446 26.04 4.23 30.82
CA GLU A 446 26.42 4.90 29.58
C GLU A 446 25.41 5.98 29.18
N PHE A 447 24.11 5.84 29.50
CA PHE A 447 23.16 6.93 29.23
C PHE A 447 23.52 8.17 30.04
N GLU A 448 23.84 8.00 31.32
CA GLU A 448 24.18 9.12 32.21
C GLU A 448 25.52 9.76 31.81
N GLU A 449 26.52 8.97 31.40
CA GLU A 449 27.77 9.48 30.79
C GLU A 449 27.48 10.34 29.55
N ARG A 450 26.67 9.84 28.59
CA ARG A 450 26.36 10.62 27.37
C ARG A 450 25.40 11.79 27.62
N TYR A 451 24.67 11.80 28.73
CA TYR A 451 23.87 12.95 29.16
C TYR A 451 24.78 14.03 29.77
N GLN A 452 25.83 13.64 30.49
CA GLN A 452 26.90 14.55 30.94
C GLN A 452 27.70 15.11 29.74
N ASP A 453 28.00 14.31 28.71
CA ASP A 453 28.55 14.81 27.42
C ASP A 453 27.70 15.97 26.84
N LEU A 454 26.36 15.89 26.95
CA LEU A 454 25.44 16.92 26.44
C LEU A 454 25.43 18.17 27.32
N GLN A 455 25.49 18.01 28.64
CA GLN A 455 25.59 19.14 29.57
C GLN A 455 26.91 19.89 29.35
N ALA A 456 28.03 19.18 29.28
CA ALA A 456 29.35 19.74 28.97
C ALA A 456 29.36 20.49 27.62
N PHE A 457 28.85 19.86 26.56
CA PHE A 457 28.72 20.48 25.24
C PHE A 457 27.94 21.81 25.24
N VAL A 458 26.96 21.97 26.15
CA VAL A 458 26.16 23.20 26.30
C VAL A 458 26.90 24.27 27.11
N THR A 459 27.86 23.91 27.96
CA THR A 459 28.59 24.84 28.84
C THR A 459 30.02 25.19 28.43
N GLU A 460 30.73 24.33 27.70
CA GLU A 460 32.17 24.48 27.39
C GLU A 460 32.48 25.39 26.18
N HIS A 461 31.49 26.11 25.66
CA HIS A 461 31.51 26.64 24.30
C HIS A 461 31.02 28.09 24.19
N ASP A 462 31.76 29.04 24.79
CA ASP A 462 31.47 30.50 24.86
C ASP A 462 31.06 31.18 23.54
N ASP A 463 31.52 30.67 22.39
CA ASP A 463 31.13 31.17 21.06
C ASP A 463 29.67 30.81 20.68
N TRP A 464 28.97 30.02 21.50
CA TRP A 464 27.66 29.42 21.20
C TRP A 464 26.66 29.54 22.36
N ASP A 465 25.39 29.76 22.02
CA ASP A 465 24.25 29.48 22.92
C ASP A 465 23.57 28.19 22.45
N ALA A 466 23.60 27.20 23.34
CA ALA A 466 22.89 25.92 23.21
C ALA A 466 21.96 25.65 24.42
N THR A 467 21.78 26.61 25.33
CA THR A 467 21.02 26.46 26.59
C THR A 467 19.58 26.03 26.31
N GLU A 468 18.99 26.61 25.27
CA GLU A 468 17.66 26.27 24.76
C GLU A 468 17.50 24.79 24.35
N LEU A 469 18.59 24.09 24.00
CA LEU A 469 18.58 22.69 23.57
C LEU A 469 18.44 21.73 24.75
N LEU A 470 19.18 21.96 25.84
CA LEU A 470 19.11 21.14 27.06
C LEU A 470 17.72 21.23 27.69
N VAL A 471 17.21 22.44 27.92
CA VAL A 471 15.84 22.69 28.43
C VAL A 471 14.76 22.06 27.55
N TYR A 472 15.00 21.95 26.24
CA TYR A 472 14.11 21.22 25.33
C TYR A 472 14.28 19.70 25.44
N PHE A 473 15.51 19.19 25.58
CA PHE A 473 15.80 17.78 25.72
C PHE A 473 15.14 17.21 26.98
N ASP A 474 15.43 17.82 28.14
CA ASP A 474 15.01 17.34 29.46
C ASP A 474 13.49 17.18 29.50
N ARG A 475 12.77 18.29 29.28
CA ARG A 475 11.31 18.40 29.30
C ARG A 475 10.59 17.54 28.24
N THR A 476 11.31 17.06 27.21
CA THR A 476 10.68 16.33 26.10
C THR A 476 11.05 14.84 26.07
N TYR A 477 12.20 14.45 26.63
CA TYR A 477 12.77 13.11 26.47
C TYR A 477 13.25 12.45 27.76
N LEU A 478 13.71 13.19 28.78
CA LEU A 478 14.33 12.60 29.97
C LEU A 478 13.33 11.78 30.80
N ASP A 479 12.14 12.34 31.05
CA ASP A 479 11.01 11.70 31.78
C ASP A 479 10.39 10.48 31.05
N LYS A 480 10.91 10.11 29.87
CA LYS A 480 10.44 8.95 29.10
C LYS A 480 11.57 8.20 28.36
N LYS A 481 12.81 8.30 28.86
CA LYS A 481 14.01 7.63 28.32
C LYS A 481 13.80 6.13 28.06
N GLU A 482 12.94 5.50 28.85
CA GLU A 482 12.51 4.10 28.76
C GLU A 482 11.93 3.75 27.38
N THR A 483 11.19 4.69 26.77
CA THR A 483 10.47 4.48 25.51
C THR A 483 11.36 4.60 24.27
N TRP A 484 12.53 5.22 24.37
CA TRP A 484 13.35 5.59 23.20
C TRP A 484 14.84 5.30 23.32
N CYS A 485 15.46 5.37 24.50
CA CYS A 485 16.88 5.06 24.64
C CYS A 485 17.11 3.54 24.58
N THR A 486 18.22 3.16 23.97
CA THR A 486 18.64 1.77 23.77
C THR A 486 18.78 1.00 25.10
N ALA A 487 19.30 1.62 26.16
CA ALA A 487 19.56 0.98 27.46
C ALA A 487 18.31 0.31 28.06
N TRP A 488 17.19 1.03 28.11
CA TRP A 488 15.93 0.51 28.64
C TRP A 488 15.21 -0.41 27.65
N ARG A 489 15.32 -0.16 26.34
CA ARG A 489 14.85 -1.11 25.31
C ARG A 489 15.55 -2.48 25.43
N ASN A 490 16.80 -2.47 25.89
CA ASN A 490 17.63 -3.64 26.14
C ASN A 490 17.53 -4.20 27.58
N LYS A 491 16.75 -3.60 28.50
CA LYS A 491 16.41 -4.27 29.77
C LYS A 491 15.53 -5.51 29.54
N ALA A 492 14.87 -5.60 28.39
CA ALA A 492 14.41 -6.86 27.81
C ALA A 492 15.56 -7.65 27.12
N THR A 493 16.71 -7.74 27.80
CA THR A 493 17.95 -8.46 27.46
C THR A 493 18.92 -7.85 26.42
N LEU A 494 20.14 -7.52 26.85
CA LEU A 494 21.35 -7.12 26.07
C LEU A 494 21.89 -8.33 25.21
N ILE A 495 22.86 -8.26 24.27
CA ILE A 495 23.90 -7.25 23.95
C ILE A 495 24.41 -7.33 22.47
N TYR A 496 24.93 -6.21 21.96
CA TYR A 496 25.85 -5.91 20.82
C TYR A 496 25.72 -6.45 19.35
N SER A 497 25.66 -5.47 18.42
CA SER A 497 26.44 -5.33 17.15
C SER A 497 25.87 -5.67 15.74
N GLY A 498 25.22 -4.68 15.09
CA GLY A 498 25.37 -4.40 13.62
C GLY A 498 24.22 -4.82 12.67
N LEU A 499 24.18 -4.41 11.39
CA LEU A 499 24.94 -3.34 10.68
C LEU A 499 24.32 -2.96 9.30
N ILE A 500 24.11 -1.66 9.05
CA ILE A 500 23.86 -0.95 7.76
C ILE A 500 22.39 -0.81 7.29
N TRP A 501 21.99 0.44 7.02
CA TRP A 501 20.86 0.90 6.17
C TRP A 501 21.38 1.73 4.97
N SER A 502 20.59 1.86 3.88
CA SER A 502 21.10 2.30 2.55
C SER A 502 20.48 3.55 1.90
N HIS A 503 19.53 4.27 2.52
CA HIS A 503 18.70 5.28 1.82
C HIS A 503 18.78 6.74 2.30
N LEU A 504 19.78 7.12 3.11
CA LEU A 504 19.93 8.48 3.67
C LEU A 504 21.11 9.27 3.06
N VAL A 505 21.13 9.39 1.73
CA VAL A 505 22.23 10.01 0.94
C VAL A 505 22.53 11.47 1.35
N SER A 506 21.59 12.19 1.95
CA SER A 506 21.72 13.61 2.34
C SER A 506 22.62 13.91 3.56
N PHE A 507 23.32 12.91 4.13
CA PHE A 507 24.07 13.03 5.40
C PHE A 507 25.59 12.73 5.29
N GLY A 508 26.15 12.70 4.07
CA GLY A 508 27.39 12.00 3.72
C GLY A 508 28.65 12.14 4.60
N LEU A 509 28.89 13.26 5.28
CA LEU A 509 30.07 13.46 6.15
C LEU A 509 29.85 13.11 7.63
N ILE A 510 28.61 13.15 8.12
CA ILE A 510 28.28 12.65 9.48
C ILE A 510 28.24 11.11 9.44
N TRP A 511 27.81 10.56 8.31
CA TRP A 511 27.59 9.14 8.11
C TRP A 511 28.85 8.27 8.20
N SER A 512 30.01 8.78 7.77
CA SER A 512 31.29 8.05 7.87
C SER A 512 31.71 7.76 9.31
N HIS A 513 31.46 8.69 10.24
CA HIS A 513 31.70 8.47 11.67
C HIS A 513 30.66 7.54 12.31
N LEU A 514 29.40 7.58 11.86
CA LEU A 514 28.30 6.81 12.44
C LEU A 514 28.42 5.29 12.26
N VAL A 515 29.17 4.81 11.26
CA VAL A 515 29.46 3.37 11.07
C VAL A 515 30.15 2.76 12.30
N SER A 516 30.94 3.55 13.03
CA SER A 516 31.71 3.11 14.20
C SER A 516 30.91 3.08 15.51
N PHE A 517 29.74 3.72 15.58
CA PHE A 517 29.01 3.97 16.85
C PHE A 517 27.71 3.15 17.02
N GLY A 518 27.65 1.96 16.44
CA GLY A 518 26.87 0.84 17.02
C GLY A 518 25.33 0.86 16.97
N LEU A 519 24.68 1.90 16.42
CA LEU A 519 23.21 2.16 16.41
C LEU A 519 22.27 1.09 15.80
N ASN A 520 22.70 -0.16 15.58
CA ASN A 520 21.96 -1.21 14.91
C ASN A 520 21.27 -2.14 15.92
N ASN A 521 20.11 -1.73 16.44
CA ASN A 521 19.42 -2.43 17.53
C ASN A 521 18.28 -3.35 17.07
N TYR A 522 18.64 -4.61 16.81
CA TYR A 522 17.73 -5.77 16.76
C TYR A 522 16.58 -5.68 15.74
N ASN A 523 15.52 -6.46 15.95
CA ASN A 523 14.34 -6.53 15.08
C ASN A 523 13.36 -5.34 15.28
N ILE A 524 13.81 -4.28 15.95
CA ILE A 524 12.99 -3.14 16.44
C ILE A 524 13.27 -1.88 15.59
N ASP A 525 13.76 -2.07 14.37
CA ASP A 525 13.87 -1.03 13.33
C ASP A 525 12.56 -0.88 12.53
N THR A 526 11.43 -1.12 13.22
CA THR A 526 10.10 -1.31 12.62
C THR A 526 9.49 -0.02 12.05
N ASN A 527 10.13 1.13 12.32
CA ASN A 527 9.98 2.36 11.55
C ASN A 527 10.00 2.11 10.02
N ASN A 528 10.85 1.18 9.53
CA ASN A 528 10.88 0.81 8.11
C ASN A 528 9.52 0.30 7.59
N TYR A 529 8.79 -0.43 8.42
CA TYR A 529 7.56 -1.10 8.03
C TYR A 529 6.39 -0.13 7.90
N ILE A 530 6.23 0.77 8.87
CA ILE A 530 5.15 1.76 8.84
C ILE A 530 5.42 2.87 7.82
N GLU A 531 6.65 3.38 7.70
CA GLU A 531 7.01 4.33 6.64
C GLU A 531 6.94 3.70 5.22
N SER A 532 7.28 2.41 5.07
CA SER A 532 7.07 1.71 3.79
C SER A 532 5.58 1.55 3.46
N TRP A 533 4.72 1.33 4.47
CA TRP A 533 3.27 1.33 4.28
C TRP A 533 2.77 2.71 3.87
N HIS A 534 3.07 3.76 4.64
CA HIS A 534 2.62 5.13 4.33
C HIS A 534 3.13 5.62 2.98
N ARG A 535 4.34 5.23 2.56
CA ARG A 535 4.85 5.50 1.21
C ARG A 535 4.02 4.77 0.15
N SER A 536 3.84 3.46 0.28
CA SER A 536 3.04 2.67 -0.67
C SER A 536 1.62 3.22 -0.79
N LEU A 537 0.96 3.51 0.34
CA LEU A 537 -0.34 4.18 0.40
C LEU A 537 -0.33 5.52 -0.35
N LYS A 538 0.62 6.41 -0.07
CA LYS A 538 0.66 7.77 -0.66
C LYS A 538 1.05 7.79 -2.14
N GLU A 539 1.87 6.84 -2.60
CA GLU A 539 2.44 6.80 -3.96
C GLU A 539 1.69 5.88 -4.92
N ASN A 540 1.34 4.66 -4.49
CA ASN A 540 0.74 3.63 -5.36
C ASN A 540 -0.80 3.68 -5.35
N TYR A 541 -1.41 3.91 -4.17
CA TYR A 541 -2.86 3.76 -4.00
C TYR A 541 -3.62 5.10 -3.98
N LEU A 542 -3.16 6.09 -3.21
CA LEU A 542 -3.84 7.38 -3.10
C LEU A 542 -3.42 8.36 -4.20
N ALA A 543 -2.13 8.48 -4.50
CA ALA A 543 -1.58 9.49 -5.42
C ALA A 543 -2.19 10.89 -5.19
N ASN A 544 -3.08 11.35 -6.08
CA ASN A 544 -3.80 12.63 -6.03
C ASN A 544 -5.23 12.56 -5.44
N LEU A 545 -5.76 11.37 -5.13
CA LEU A 545 -7.16 11.09 -4.73
C LEU A 545 -7.53 11.59 -3.30
N ARG A 546 -6.67 12.37 -2.67
CA ARG A 546 -6.68 12.76 -1.24
C ARG A 546 -7.88 13.60 -0.80
N SER A 547 -8.73 13.99 -1.74
CA SER A 547 -9.95 14.78 -1.53
C SER A 547 -11.25 13.97 -1.73
N GLN A 548 -11.18 12.64 -1.74
CA GLN A 548 -12.33 11.76 -1.94
C GLN A 548 -13.11 11.48 -0.64
N ARG A 549 -14.34 10.93 -0.76
CA ARG A 549 -15.14 10.47 0.39
C ARG A 549 -14.42 9.34 1.15
N VAL A 550 -14.73 9.22 2.44
CA VAL A 550 -14.25 8.16 3.34
C VAL A 550 -14.46 6.74 2.80
N ASP A 551 -15.59 6.43 2.15
CA ASP A 551 -15.85 5.11 1.58
C ASP A 551 -14.99 4.77 0.36
N VAL A 552 -14.51 5.77 -0.40
CA VAL A 552 -13.47 5.56 -1.44
C VAL A 552 -12.15 5.09 -0.83
N LEU A 553 -11.82 5.53 0.38
CA LEU A 553 -10.64 5.04 1.09
C LEU A 553 -10.84 3.62 1.62
N VAL A 554 -12.04 3.28 2.12
CA VAL A 554 -12.37 1.88 2.50
C VAL A 554 -12.20 0.94 1.30
N TYR A 555 -12.74 1.30 0.13
CA TYR A 555 -12.54 0.56 -1.11
C TYR A 555 -11.06 0.39 -1.48
N ILE A 556 -10.27 1.47 -1.43
CA ILE A 556 -8.83 1.43 -1.77
C ILE A 556 -8.05 0.51 -0.81
N LEU A 557 -8.37 0.53 0.48
CA LEU A 557 -7.72 -0.35 1.45
C LEU A 557 -8.15 -1.81 1.27
N TYR A 558 -9.45 -2.05 1.06
CA TYR A 558 -10.06 -3.38 1.01
C TYR A 558 -9.88 -4.11 -0.33
N ASP A 559 -10.38 -3.53 -1.43
CA ASP A 559 -10.41 -4.19 -2.76
C ASP A 559 -9.12 -3.98 -3.57
N MET A 560 -8.14 -3.20 -3.06
CA MET A 560 -6.85 -2.97 -3.75
C MET A 560 -5.64 -3.29 -2.86
N ALA A 561 -5.45 -2.59 -1.74
CA ALA A 561 -4.20 -2.69 -0.98
C ALA A 561 -4.02 -4.05 -0.27
N ILE A 562 -5.04 -4.55 0.43
CA ILE A 562 -4.96 -5.85 1.12
C ILE A 562 -4.66 -7.02 0.14
N PRO A 563 -5.36 -7.16 -1.01
CA PRO A 563 -5.04 -8.16 -2.03
C PRO A 563 -3.59 -8.18 -2.51
N ASP A 564 -2.94 -7.02 -2.65
CA ASP A 564 -1.53 -6.96 -3.05
C ASP A 564 -0.60 -7.57 -1.98
N PHE A 565 -0.86 -7.32 -0.70
CA PHE A 565 -0.13 -7.94 0.42
C PHE A 565 -0.43 -9.45 0.56
N MET A 566 -1.67 -9.86 0.34
CA MET A 566 -2.05 -11.29 0.29
C MET A 566 -1.32 -12.00 -0.86
N ALA A 567 -1.29 -11.42 -2.05
CA ALA A 567 -0.56 -11.95 -3.19
C ALA A 567 0.95 -11.97 -2.95
N ASP A 568 1.49 -11.01 -2.18
CA ASP A 568 2.90 -10.99 -1.75
C ASP A 568 3.25 -12.13 -0.80
N HIS A 569 2.36 -12.41 0.16
CA HIS A 569 2.46 -13.57 1.05
C HIS A 569 2.39 -14.89 0.26
N ILE A 570 1.41 -15.05 -0.62
CA ILE A 570 1.25 -16.24 -1.47
C ILE A 570 2.49 -16.45 -2.36
N ARG A 571 3.04 -15.38 -2.97
CA ARG A 571 4.30 -15.45 -3.74
C ARG A 571 5.50 -15.91 -2.91
N THR A 572 5.54 -15.61 -1.61
CA THR A 572 6.63 -16.08 -0.74
C THR A 572 6.43 -17.51 -0.25
N VAL A 573 5.21 -17.91 0.11
CA VAL A 573 4.89 -19.31 0.46
C VAL A 573 5.18 -20.25 -0.71
N ASN A 574 4.80 -19.85 -1.93
CA ASN A 574 5.04 -20.64 -3.16
C ASN A 574 6.45 -20.42 -3.76
N LEU A 575 7.39 -19.86 -2.99
CA LEU A 575 8.80 -19.64 -3.35
C LEU A 575 9.08 -18.79 -4.61
N PHE A 576 8.05 -18.21 -5.24
CA PHE A 576 8.18 -17.27 -6.37
C PHE A 576 8.92 -15.97 -5.98
N GLN A 577 9.01 -15.63 -4.69
CA GLN A 577 9.91 -14.60 -4.18
C GLN A 577 10.44 -14.95 -2.78
N SER A 578 11.72 -14.69 -2.51
CA SER A 578 12.30 -14.83 -1.17
C SER A 578 11.77 -13.79 -0.18
N GLY A 579 11.65 -14.17 1.09
CA GLY A 579 11.35 -13.24 2.19
C GLY A 579 12.45 -12.18 2.42
N VAL A 580 12.06 -11.01 2.92
CA VAL A 580 12.92 -9.84 3.11
C VAL A 580 13.53 -9.83 4.51
N LEU A 581 14.82 -10.18 4.60
CA LEU A 581 15.60 -10.06 5.84
C LEU A 581 15.72 -8.60 6.31
N SER A 582 15.58 -8.36 7.62
CA SER A 582 15.87 -7.07 8.27
C SER A 582 17.36 -6.71 8.21
N ALA A 583 17.73 -5.48 8.59
CA ALA A 583 19.14 -5.06 8.63
C ALA A 583 19.99 -5.91 9.60
N ALA A 584 19.43 -6.23 10.78
CA ALA A 584 20.05 -7.12 11.75
C ALA A 584 20.17 -8.57 11.23
N GLU A 585 19.12 -9.11 10.60
CA GLU A 585 19.15 -10.44 9.99
C GLU A 585 20.17 -10.53 8.84
N LYS A 586 20.29 -9.47 8.03
CA LYS A 586 21.34 -9.34 7.00
C LYS A 586 22.75 -9.35 7.60
N GLN A 587 22.99 -8.66 8.71
CA GLN A 587 24.30 -8.71 9.38
C GLN A 587 24.57 -10.08 9.99
N ARG A 588 23.60 -10.70 10.68
CA ARG A 588 23.74 -12.07 11.22
C ARG A 588 24.06 -13.07 10.12
N LYS A 589 23.45 -12.93 8.94
CA LYS A 589 23.79 -13.69 7.75
C LYS A 589 25.23 -13.41 7.28
N ARG A 590 25.67 -12.15 7.19
CA ARG A 590 27.09 -11.82 6.88
C ARG A 590 28.05 -12.49 7.87
N LEU A 591 27.79 -12.40 9.18
CA LEU A 591 28.63 -13.03 10.20
C LEU A 591 28.71 -14.56 10.00
N ALA A 592 27.60 -15.23 9.71
CA ALA A 592 27.56 -16.67 9.43
C ALA A 592 28.22 -17.08 8.10
N TYR A 593 28.28 -16.18 7.12
CA TYR A 593 28.89 -16.42 5.80
C TYR A 593 30.37 -16.03 5.75
N ASN A 594 30.83 -15.13 6.63
CA ASN A 594 32.23 -14.72 6.76
C ASN A 594 33.13 -15.78 7.43
N ILE A 595 32.56 -16.77 8.10
CA ILE A 595 33.32 -17.91 8.62
C ILE A 595 33.74 -18.82 7.45
N ASP A 596 34.98 -19.30 7.45
CA ASP A 596 35.46 -20.27 6.47
C ASP A 596 34.61 -21.56 6.45
N VAL A 597 34.54 -22.25 5.31
CA VAL A 597 33.71 -23.45 5.13
C VAL A 597 34.15 -24.60 6.05
N ILE A 598 35.46 -24.79 6.26
CA ILE A 598 35.98 -25.87 7.12
C ILE A 598 35.66 -25.59 8.59
N HIS A 599 35.79 -24.34 9.02
CA HIS A 599 35.43 -23.92 10.38
C HIS A 599 33.90 -23.95 10.58
N ALA A 600 33.10 -23.49 9.61
CA ALA A 600 31.64 -23.55 9.69
C ALA A 600 31.13 -24.99 9.77
N ALA A 601 31.81 -25.95 9.13
CA ALA A 601 31.52 -27.37 9.28
C ALA A 601 31.85 -27.88 10.70
N SER A 602 33.03 -27.56 11.25
CA SER A 602 33.44 -28.05 12.59
C SER A 602 32.68 -27.39 13.76
N MET A 603 31.99 -26.27 13.52
CA MET A 603 31.05 -25.69 14.47
C MET A 603 29.76 -26.51 14.63
N ILE A 604 29.42 -27.38 13.68
CA ILE A 604 28.32 -28.35 13.79
C ILE A 604 28.87 -29.67 14.34
N HIS A 605 28.41 -30.10 15.53
CA HIS A 605 29.07 -31.20 16.25
C HIS A 605 28.12 -32.22 16.91
N SER A 606 26.81 -32.07 16.75
CA SER A 606 25.84 -33.15 16.98
C SER A 606 24.60 -32.92 16.12
N HIS A 607 24.02 -34.00 15.59
CA HIS A 607 22.86 -33.98 14.70
C HIS A 607 21.96 -35.18 15.01
N THR A 608 20.69 -34.92 15.25
CA THR A 608 19.61 -35.92 15.39
C THR A 608 18.50 -35.59 14.38
N ALA A 609 17.37 -36.30 14.40
CA ALA A 609 16.22 -35.94 13.56
C ALA A 609 15.67 -34.52 13.87
N ASN A 610 15.48 -34.24 15.17
CA ASN A 610 14.75 -33.04 15.63
C ASN A 610 15.65 -31.96 16.24
N GLU A 611 16.93 -32.23 16.49
CA GLU A 611 17.86 -31.30 17.12
C GLU A 611 19.28 -31.33 16.52
N LEU A 612 19.89 -30.14 16.42
CA LEU A 612 21.24 -29.90 15.92
C LEU A 612 22.03 -29.03 16.91
N GLN A 613 23.26 -29.41 17.27
CA GLN A 613 24.12 -28.65 18.19
C GLN A 613 25.20 -27.88 17.42
N VAL A 614 25.25 -26.57 17.68
CA VAL A 614 26.13 -25.61 17.00
C VAL A 614 26.96 -24.83 18.02
N ARG A 615 28.28 -24.79 17.86
CA ARG A 615 29.17 -23.99 18.73
C ARG A 615 28.88 -22.48 18.63
N SER A 616 29.18 -21.78 19.71
CA SER A 616 29.22 -20.33 19.75
C SER A 616 30.22 -19.78 18.73
N PHE A 617 29.92 -18.60 18.18
CA PHE A 617 30.86 -17.82 17.36
C PHE A 617 31.89 -17.06 18.21
N ASP A 618 31.78 -17.13 19.54
CA ASP A 618 32.73 -16.51 20.47
C ASP A 618 33.91 -17.47 20.71
N HIS A 619 35.06 -17.15 20.11
CA HIS A 619 36.27 -17.98 20.21
C HIS A 619 36.84 -18.10 21.63
N ASN A 620 36.37 -17.30 22.59
CA ASN A 620 36.78 -17.36 23.99
C ASN A 620 35.88 -18.27 24.85
N ASN A 621 34.83 -18.87 24.28
CA ASN A 621 33.80 -19.56 25.06
C ASN A 621 33.22 -20.78 24.31
N ASP A 622 33.51 -21.99 24.79
CA ASP A 622 33.13 -23.25 24.13
C ASP A 622 31.66 -23.67 24.32
N ASN A 623 30.80 -22.71 24.70
CA ASN A 623 29.35 -22.87 24.72
C ASN A 623 28.81 -23.34 23.36
N SER A 624 27.85 -24.27 23.38
CA SER A 624 27.06 -24.70 22.22
C SER A 624 25.58 -24.36 22.40
N TYR A 625 24.86 -24.33 21.29
CA TYR A 625 23.44 -23.99 21.22
C TYR A 625 22.68 -24.99 20.36
N THR A 626 21.54 -25.43 20.88
CA THR A 626 20.60 -26.34 20.20
C THR A 626 19.78 -25.57 19.17
N ILE A 627 19.56 -26.17 18.00
CA ILE A 627 18.58 -25.74 17.01
C ILE A 627 17.56 -26.86 16.87
N THR A 628 16.30 -26.57 17.19
CA THR A 628 15.18 -27.50 17.04
C THR A 628 14.71 -27.46 15.59
N ILE A 629 14.34 -28.61 15.02
CA ILE A 629 14.02 -28.82 13.61
C ILE A 629 12.68 -29.57 13.51
N ASN A 630 11.86 -29.18 12.52
CA ASN A 630 10.77 -30.00 12.01
C ASN A 630 11.34 -30.90 10.89
N GLU A 631 11.36 -32.21 11.12
CA GLU A 631 11.85 -33.21 10.15
C GLU A 631 10.97 -33.27 8.89
N GLU A 632 9.64 -33.15 9.04
CA GLU A 632 8.66 -33.29 7.93
C GLU A 632 8.83 -32.19 6.87
N THR A 633 9.01 -30.94 7.32
CA THR A 633 9.22 -29.78 6.44
C THR A 633 10.70 -29.48 6.19
N ASN A 634 11.63 -30.18 6.87
CA ASN A 634 13.06 -29.86 6.90
C ASN A 634 13.34 -28.37 7.20
N THR A 635 12.68 -27.82 8.23
CA THR A 635 12.83 -26.41 8.65
C THR A 635 13.26 -26.30 10.11
N MET A 636 14.15 -25.35 10.42
CA MET A 636 14.49 -25.01 11.80
C MET A 636 13.31 -24.32 12.46
N ILE A 637 12.89 -24.77 13.64
CA ILE A 637 11.80 -24.16 14.43
C ILE A 637 12.35 -23.02 15.30
N SER A 638 13.43 -23.27 16.02
CA SER A 638 13.97 -22.37 17.04
C SER A 638 15.46 -22.62 17.31
N CYS A 639 16.09 -21.72 18.08
CA CYS A 639 17.47 -21.89 18.54
C CYS A 639 17.56 -21.46 20.01
N SER A 640 18.25 -22.24 20.85
CA SER A 640 18.44 -21.93 22.27
C SER A 640 19.50 -20.86 22.54
N CYS A 641 20.12 -20.30 21.50
CA CYS A 641 21.08 -19.22 21.69
C CYS A 641 20.39 -17.93 22.18
N PRO A 642 21.05 -17.12 23.03
CA PRO A 642 20.46 -15.88 23.53
C PRO A 642 20.00 -14.92 22.42
N ASP A 643 20.72 -14.82 21.29
CA ASP A 643 20.32 -13.95 20.17
C ASP A 643 18.96 -14.32 19.55
N ALA A 644 18.66 -15.62 19.43
CA ALA A 644 17.38 -16.12 18.93
C ALA A 644 16.26 -15.90 19.96
N ILE A 645 16.47 -16.35 21.20
CA ILE A 645 15.50 -16.23 22.30
C ILE A 645 15.09 -14.76 22.51
N ARG A 646 16.07 -13.84 22.55
CA ARG A 646 15.83 -12.40 22.75
C ARG A 646 15.05 -11.74 21.63
N SER A 647 15.40 -12.05 20.38
CA SER A 647 14.93 -11.29 19.22
C SER A 647 13.74 -11.90 18.49
N GLY A 648 13.38 -13.15 18.81
CA GLY A 648 12.30 -13.90 18.14
C GLY A 648 12.54 -14.04 16.63
N ALA A 649 13.80 -14.09 16.21
CA ALA A 649 14.20 -13.92 14.81
C ALA A 649 15.45 -14.73 14.47
N LEU A 650 15.75 -14.84 13.17
CA LEU A 650 16.86 -15.63 12.65
C LEU A 650 18.20 -15.16 13.25
N CYS A 651 18.87 -16.04 13.97
CA CYS A 651 20.18 -15.81 14.58
C CYS A 651 21.33 -16.28 13.68
N LYS A 652 22.57 -15.90 14.03
CA LYS A 652 23.78 -16.30 13.28
C LYS A 652 23.97 -17.83 13.17
N HIS A 653 23.59 -18.61 14.18
CA HIS A 653 23.70 -20.07 14.15
C HIS A 653 22.70 -20.71 13.15
N MET A 654 21.48 -20.18 13.04
CA MET A 654 20.49 -20.64 12.04
C MET A 654 20.94 -20.32 10.62
N PHE A 655 21.55 -19.14 10.38
CA PHE A 655 22.16 -18.83 9.08
C PHE A 655 23.35 -19.74 8.74
N LEU A 656 24.08 -20.25 9.75
CA LEU A 656 25.17 -21.21 9.56
C LEU A 656 24.63 -22.61 9.23
N VAL A 657 23.61 -23.11 9.95
CA VAL A 657 22.99 -24.41 9.63
C VAL A 657 22.31 -24.40 8.26
N ASN A 658 21.59 -23.34 7.89
CA ASN A 658 21.03 -23.19 6.55
C ASN A 658 22.11 -23.16 5.45
N ARG A 659 23.30 -22.61 5.74
CA ARG A 659 24.45 -22.61 4.82
C ARG A 659 25.06 -24.02 4.66
N MET A 660 25.22 -24.76 5.76
CA MET A 660 25.97 -26.02 5.79
C MET A 660 25.11 -27.26 5.52
N GLU A 661 24.01 -27.46 6.26
CA GLU A 661 23.13 -28.64 6.16
C GLU A 661 21.88 -28.39 5.28
N ARG A 662 21.72 -27.17 4.75
CA ARG A 662 20.62 -26.76 3.84
C ARG A 662 19.19 -26.84 4.42
N ILE A 663 19.05 -27.00 5.73
CA ILE A 663 17.78 -26.95 6.46
C ILE A 663 17.14 -25.56 6.29
N GLY A 664 15.83 -25.51 6.06
CA GLY A 664 15.05 -24.28 5.87
C GLY A 664 14.91 -23.42 7.14
N PHE A 665 14.45 -22.19 6.96
CA PHE A 665 14.10 -21.28 8.07
C PHE A 665 12.69 -21.57 8.59
N PRO A 666 12.28 -21.06 9.79
CA PRO A 666 11.00 -21.40 10.38
C PRO A 666 9.82 -20.97 9.50
N GLU A 667 9.09 -21.95 8.99
CA GLU A 667 7.75 -21.75 8.47
C GLU A 667 6.80 -21.68 9.67
N THR A 668 6.19 -20.53 9.91
CA THR A 668 5.22 -20.37 10.99
C THR A 668 3.93 -21.06 10.58
N ALA A 669 3.77 -22.29 11.09
CA ALA A 669 2.76 -23.31 10.77
C ALA A 669 1.40 -22.81 10.27
N ASN A 670 0.86 -23.55 9.30
CA ASN A 670 -0.49 -23.41 8.80
C ASN A 670 -1.23 -24.75 8.99
N HIS A 671 -2.50 -24.69 9.40
CA HIS A 671 -3.42 -25.82 9.61
C HIS A 671 -3.03 -26.86 10.69
N GLN A 672 -3.75 -26.82 11.81
CA GLN A 672 -4.25 -28.04 12.44
C GLN A 672 -5.69 -28.23 11.97
N GLU A 673 -5.99 -29.35 11.31
CA GLU A 673 -7.36 -29.88 11.24
C GLU A 673 -7.58 -30.80 12.44
N GLU A 674 -8.72 -30.69 13.11
CA GLU A 674 -9.05 -31.56 14.25
C GLU A 674 -9.52 -32.93 13.76
N ALA A 675 -8.77 -33.99 14.09
CA ALA A 675 -9.19 -35.38 13.94
C ALA A 675 -8.83 -36.17 15.21
N PRO A 676 -9.62 -37.18 15.62
CA PRO A 676 -9.80 -37.47 17.05
C PRO A 676 -8.78 -38.44 17.65
N HIS A 677 -8.55 -38.29 18.96
CA HIS A 677 -7.79 -39.22 19.79
C HIS A 677 -8.29 -40.67 19.70
N GLN A 678 -7.35 -41.61 19.58
CA GLN A 678 -7.48 -42.94 20.19
C GLN A 678 -6.26 -43.22 21.07
N GLN A 679 -6.50 -43.89 22.19
CA GLN A 679 -5.50 -44.20 23.22
C GLN A 679 -4.96 -45.62 23.04
N GLN A 680 -3.68 -45.84 23.30
CA GLN A 680 -3.18 -47.12 23.83
C GLN A 680 -1.89 -46.91 24.62
N GLN A 681 -1.56 -47.87 25.49
CA GLN A 681 -0.62 -47.70 26.60
C GLN A 681 0.67 -48.51 26.45
N GLN A 682 1.76 -47.93 26.96
CA GLN A 682 2.91 -48.53 27.66
C GLN A 682 3.34 -49.98 27.39
N ASP A 683 4.65 -50.19 27.21
CA ASP A 683 5.40 -51.09 28.11
C ASP A 683 6.90 -50.70 28.23
N THR A 684 7.70 -51.39 29.06
CA THR A 684 8.96 -50.83 29.64
C THR A 684 10.16 -51.79 29.78
N GLN A 685 11.39 -51.23 29.71
CA GLN A 685 12.71 -51.78 30.15
C GLN A 685 13.40 -52.89 29.28
N PRO A 686 14.73 -53.12 29.40
CA PRO A 686 15.86 -52.20 29.69
C PRO A 686 17.13 -52.33 28.77
N GLN A 687 18.06 -51.37 28.94
CA GLN A 687 19.51 -51.30 28.59
C GLN A 687 20.24 -52.57 28.06
N PRO A 688 21.16 -52.43 27.06
CA PRO A 688 22.52 -51.92 27.36
C PRO A 688 23.20 -51.02 26.29
N GLN A 689 24.24 -50.27 26.71
CA GLN A 689 25.27 -49.69 25.81
C GLN A 689 26.18 -50.78 25.22
N PRO A 690 26.84 -50.58 24.05
CA PRO A 690 28.27 -50.21 24.10
C PRO A 690 28.87 -49.44 22.87
N VAL A 691 30.13 -49.00 23.04
CA VAL A 691 31.15 -48.59 22.04
C VAL A 691 30.98 -47.26 21.26
N LEU A 692 32.10 -46.55 21.08
CA LEU A 692 32.27 -45.32 20.28
C LEU A 692 32.77 -45.63 18.84
N SER A 693 32.63 -44.63 17.96
CA SER A 693 33.15 -44.56 16.57
C SER A 693 32.66 -45.62 15.57
N ASP A 694 31.62 -45.27 14.80
CA ASP A 694 31.52 -45.60 13.36
C ASP A 694 30.40 -44.81 12.61
N SER A 695 29.40 -44.30 13.33
CA SER A 695 28.17 -43.72 12.73
C SER A 695 28.39 -42.61 11.69
N MET A 696 29.31 -41.66 11.92
CA MET A 696 29.53 -40.56 10.97
C MET A 696 29.96 -41.06 9.58
N THR A 697 30.74 -42.14 9.51
CA THR A 697 31.19 -42.72 8.25
C THR A 697 30.02 -43.29 7.45
N SER A 698 29.06 -43.92 8.15
CA SER A 698 27.84 -44.47 7.55
C SER A 698 27.01 -43.38 6.86
N THR A 699 26.73 -42.27 7.58
CA THR A 699 25.92 -41.15 7.05
C THR A 699 26.54 -40.52 5.79
N TYR A 700 27.88 -40.42 5.71
CA TYR A 700 28.55 -39.94 4.50
C TYR A 700 28.38 -40.90 3.31
N TYR A 701 28.50 -42.22 3.52
CA TYR A 701 28.23 -43.18 2.44
C TYR A 701 26.77 -43.15 1.99
N THR A 702 25.81 -43.01 2.90
CA THR A 702 24.38 -42.85 2.57
C THR A 702 24.11 -41.59 1.77
N ARG A 703 24.71 -40.44 2.15
CA ARG A 703 24.57 -39.17 1.40
C ARG A 703 25.18 -39.29 -0.01
N VAL A 704 26.30 -40.02 -0.16
CA VAL A 704 26.89 -40.30 -1.49
C VAL A 704 26.01 -41.23 -2.33
N SER A 705 25.45 -42.31 -1.77
CA SER A 705 24.56 -43.20 -2.55
C SER A 705 23.28 -42.50 -3.00
N THR A 706 22.67 -41.65 -2.16
CA THR A 706 21.48 -40.87 -2.54
C THR A 706 21.77 -39.88 -3.69
N ASN A 707 22.95 -39.27 -3.71
CA ASN A 707 23.35 -38.38 -4.81
C ASN A 707 23.71 -39.14 -6.10
N LEU A 708 24.30 -40.35 -5.99
CA LEU A 708 24.52 -41.24 -7.13
C LEU A 708 23.20 -41.75 -7.73
N ASN A 709 22.22 -42.10 -6.90
CA ASN A 709 20.89 -42.50 -7.36
C ASN A 709 20.22 -41.34 -8.13
N ARG A 710 20.23 -40.12 -7.57
CA ARG A 710 19.71 -38.92 -8.25
C ARG A 710 20.40 -38.62 -9.59
N LEU A 711 21.70 -38.89 -9.72
CA LEU A 711 22.39 -38.82 -11.01
C LEU A 711 21.94 -39.93 -11.97
N SER A 712 21.69 -41.14 -11.48
CA SER A 712 21.14 -42.23 -12.29
C SER A 712 19.73 -41.90 -12.80
N ASP A 713 18.89 -41.28 -11.97
CA ASP A 713 17.54 -40.85 -12.35
C ASP A 713 17.59 -39.75 -13.42
N LEU A 714 18.45 -38.73 -13.24
CA LEU A 714 18.70 -37.67 -14.23
C LEU A 714 19.32 -38.20 -15.53
N TRP A 715 20.16 -39.25 -15.46
CA TRP A 715 20.72 -39.90 -16.64
C TRP A 715 19.67 -40.75 -17.38
N ALA A 716 18.73 -41.36 -16.66
CA ALA A 716 17.60 -42.06 -17.24
C ALA A 716 16.57 -41.12 -17.91
N SER A 717 16.37 -39.90 -17.41
CA SER A 717 15.56 -38.88 -18.09
C SER A 717 16.28 -38.29 -19.32
N LEU A 718 17.60 -38.09 -19.24
CA LEU A 718 18.42 -37.67 -20.40
C LEU A 718 18.32 -38.65 -21.58
N GLN A 719 18.18 -39.95 -21.34
CA GLN A 719 17.98 -40.95 -22.40
C GLN A 719 16.58 -40.92 -23.05
N GLN A 720 15.63 -40.16 -22.50
CA GLN A 720 14.25 -40.06 -23.00
C GLN A 720 14.00 -38.78 -23.82
N ASN A 721 15.05 -38.00 -24.12
CA ASN A 721 15.02 -36.73 -24.88
C ASN A 721 14.17 -35.58 -24.27
N ASP A 722 13.72 -35.69 -23.03
CA ASP A 722 12.99 -34.63 -22.32
C ASP A 722 13.96 -33.71 -21.56
N PHE A 723 14.67 -32.85 -22.30
CA PHE A 723 15.75 -32.01 -21.78
C PHE A 723 15.32 -30.55 -21.59
N ASP A 724 15.24 -30.11 -20.33
CA ASP A 724 15.11 -28.69 -19.96
C ASP A 724 16.50 -28.12 -19.63
N ASP A 725 16.93 -27.06 -20.34
CA ASP A 725 18.19 -26.34 -20.09
C ASP A 725 18.33 -25.87 -18.63
N ARG A 726 17.22 -25.71 -17.90
CA ARG A 726 17.20 -25.41 -16.46
C ARG A 726 17.84 -26.50 -15.58
N ALA A 727 18.04 -27.71 -16.08
CA ALA A 727 18.71 -28.78 -15.36
C ALA A 727 20.24 -28.63 -15.29
N ILE A 728 20.85 -27.85 -16.20
CA ILE A 728 22.32 -27.72 -16.30
C ILE A 728 22.96 -27.21 -14.99
N PRO A 729 22.49 -26.13 -14.34
CA PRO A 729 23.03 -25.68 -13.06
C PRO A 729 22.86 -26.68 -11.91
N HIS A 730 21.88 -27.60 -12.00
CA HIS A 730 21.72 -28.66 -11.01
C HIS A 730 22.75 -29.78 -11.21
N LEU A 731 23.10 -30.12 -12.44
CA LEU A 731 24.16 -31.10 -12.75
C LEU A 731 25.53 -30.59 -12.29
N ASP A 732 25.87 -29.33 -12.59
CA ASP A 732 27.11 -28.70 -12.13
C ASP A 732 27.19 -28.70 -10.59
N HIS A 733 26.11 -28.30 -9.90
CA HIS A 733 26.08 -28.24 -8.43
C HIS A 733 26.14 -29.63 -7.77
N VAL A 734 25.60 -30.68 -8.42
CA VAL A 734 25.76 -32.07 -7.95
C VAL A 734 27.19 -32.58 -8.19
N ALA A 735 27.83 -32.22 -9.31
CA ALA A 735 29.22 -32.55 -9.58
C ALA A 735 30.19 -31.85 -8.60
N GLU A 736 29.99 -30.57 -8.31
CA GLU A 736 30.71 -29.85 -7.25
C GLU A 736 30.53 -30.53 -5.89
N SER A 737 29.27 -30.84 -5.51
CA SER A 737 28.94 -31.50 -4.24
C SER A 737 29.65 -32.85 -4.10
N LEU A 738 29.64 -33.69 -5.13
CA LEU A 738 30.34 -34.98 -5.11
C LEU A 738 31.86 -34.82 -5.04
N ASN A 739 32.44 -33.85 -5.75
CA ASN A 739 33.88 -33.59 -5.72
C ASN A 739 34.35 -33.09 -4.33
N VAL A 740 33.53 -32.24 -3.68
CA VAL A 740 33.75 -31.81 -2.28
C VAL A 740 33.67 -33.01 -1.33
N HIS A 741 32.60 -33.81 -1.38
CA HIS A 741 32.45 -34.99 -0.51
C HIS A 741 33.59 -36.01 -0.70
N TRP A 742 34.02 -36.26 -1.94
CA TRP A 742 35.14 -37.14 -2.25
C TRP A 742 36.47 -36.58 -1.71
N SER A 743 36.69 -35.27 -1.80
CA SER A 743 37.83 -34.58 -1.21
C SER A 743 37.85 -34.71 0.32
N THR A 744 36.71 -34.54 0.99
CA THR A 744 36.60 -34.73 2.45
C THR A 744 36.86 -36.18 2.86
N VAL A 745 36.35 -37.17 2.12
CA VAL A 745 36.58 -38.60 2.40
C VAL A 745 38.05 -39.00 2.19
N THR A 746 38.71 -38.47 1.15
CA THR A 746 40.14 -38.74 0.91
C THR A 746 41.07 -38.03 1.90
N GLN A 747 40.75 -36.81 2.33
CA GLN A 747 41.41 -36.15 3.45
C GLN A 747 41.24 -36.96 4.75
N ASN A 748 40.02 -37.38 5.11
CA ASN A 748 39.78 -38.17 6.32
C ASN A 748 40.50 -39.54 6.32
N LYS A 749 40.62 -40.22 5.16
CA LYS A 749 41.49 -41.41 5.03
C LYS A 749 42.96 -41.07 5.30
N THR A 750 43.45 -39.96 4.76
CA THR A 750 44.85 -39.51 4.91
C THR A 750 45.17 -39.15 6.36
N THR A 751 44.30 -38.42 7.05
CA THR A 751 44.45 -38.07 8.48
C THR A 751 44.44 -39.32 9.36
N ASN A 752 43.56 -40.29 9.10
CA ASN A 752 43.53 -41.56 9.84
C ASN A 752 44.79 -42.42 9.60
N LEU A 753 45.35 -42.41 8.38
CA LEU A 753 46.65 -43.03 8.09
C LEU A 753 47.80 -42.36 8.85
N GLN A 754 47.83 -41.03 8.93
CA GLN A 754 48.82 -40.29 9.71
C GLN A 754 48.69 -40.55 11.21
N LEU A 755 47.47 -40.64 11.75
CA LEU A 755 47.21 -40.99 13.15
C LEU A 755 47.67 -42.41 13.48
N ARG A 756 47.32 -43.41 12.65
CA ARG A 756 47.80 -44.80 12.82
C ARG A 756 49.33 -44.91 12.69
N ASN A 757 49.95 -44.12 11.82
CA ASN A 757 51.42 -44.09 11.69
C ASN A 757 52.13 -43.35 12.84
N ARG A 758 51.46 -42.42 13.53
CA ARG A 758 51.92 -41.87 14.83
C ARG A 758 51.79 -42.89 15.95
N GLN A 759 50.65 -43.58 16.05
CA GLN A 759 50.40 -44.63 17.05
C GLN A 759 51.30 -45.87 16.89
N ARG A 760 52.01 -46.03 15.77
CA ARG A 760 53.05 -47.06 15.54
C ARG A 760 54.48 -46.56 15.77
N ARG A 761 54.65 -45.36 16.35
CA ARG A 761 55.96 -44.73 16.67
C ARG A 761 56.05 -44.25 18.13
N PHE A 762 55.16 -44.75 18.98
CA PHE A 762 55.14 -44.62 20.43
C PHE A 762 54.96 -46.01 21.03
#